data_AF-A0AAE0US76-F1
#
_entry.id   AF-A0AAE0US76-F1
#
_cell.length_a   1.000
_cell.length_b   1.000
_cell.length_c   1.000
_cell.angle_alpha   90.00
_cell.angle_beta   90.00
_cell.angle_gamma   90.00
#
_symmetry.space_group_name_H-M   'P 1'
#
loop_
_entity.id
_entity.type
_entity.pdbx_description
1 polymer ?
#
loop_
_entity_poly.entity_id
_entity_poly.type
_entity_poly.pdbx_seq_one_letter_code
_entity_poly.pdbx_strand_id
1 'polypeptide(L)'
;HVDFATKGVNALDLVYTNIPGAYHVEPRTHLGYSDHISVMVIPACRLLVRRSKPVLKEVKTWLEGAISALQDCFECTDWNMFREAATNGDTTDLEEYMSSVISYISKCIDDVTISKSITTGSNQKSWMTAKGAGGNWTTVGGRSRGGRRVRRQREKRKGKSVGLRIGTLNVGTMTGKGRELADMMERRKVDILCVQKTRWKGSKARSTGAGFKLFYYGVDSKRNGVGVVLKEEFVRNVLEVKSLSDRVMSLKLEIEGVMLNVVSGYAPQVGCELEEKERFWSELDEVRESIPTGERVVIGADFNGHVGKGNRGDEEVMGRFGVKERNLEGQMVVDFAKRMDMAVANTYFQKREEHRVTYKMWKGLKDITNYKTPSPSTEANQQLAEDLNEFYCRFETAGLTPHAPSKHLSTQPLTPPATPLYPPPALQISEDDVRQIFLKQKKRKAPGPDGVTPACLKTCADQLAFIFSQIFNRSLELCEVPVCFKRSTIIPIPKKPKITGLNDYRPVALTSVVMKLFERLVLAYLKNITGPLLDPLQFAYRANRSVDDAVNMGLHFILQHLDKSGTYVRLLFVELSSAFNTIIPTLLQTKLTQLSVPSSICQWITSFLTDRHQLVKLGKFTSNSRTTSTGALQGCVLSPLLFSLYTNDCTSTDPSVKLLKFADDTTVIGLIQDGDESAYRQEIEQLAAWCSCNNLELNTLKTEEMIADFRRNTPAPS
;
A
#
# COMPACT_ATOMS: atom_id res chain seq x y z
N HIS A 1 -46.22 -11.21 2.52
CA HIS A 1 -47.54 -10.88 3.05
C HIS A 1 -47.42 -9.88 4.18
N VAL A 2 -47.93 -8.66 3.98
CA VAL A 2 -48.10 -7.64 5.01
C VAL A 2 -49.60 -7.40 5.10
N ASP A 3 -50.18 -7.56 6.29
CA ASP A 3 -51.62 -7.49 6.51
C ASP A 3 -51.97 -6.14 7.15
N PHE A 4 -52.58 -5.24 6.37
CA PHE A 4 -52.89 -3.88 6.85
C PHE A 4 -54.13 -3.31 6.13
N ALA A 5 -55.10 -2.84 6.90
CA ALA A 5 -56.40 -2.41 6.39
C ALA A 5 -56.35 -0.96 5.85
N THR A 6 -56.15 -0.81 4.55
CA THR A 6 -56.14 0.49 3.87
C THR A 6 -57.53 0.98 3.47
N LYS A 7 -58.58 0.84 4.35
CA LYS A 7 -59.69 1.84 4.53
C LYS A 7 -61.20 1.42 4.24
N GLY A 8 -61.72 0.18 4.40
CA GLY A 8 -63.12 -0.27 4.09
C GLY A 8 -63.25 -1.82 4.20
N VAL A 9 -64.21 -2.55 3.60
CA VAL A 9 -64.19 -4.05 3.62
C VAL A 9 -63.31 -4.68 2.51
N ASN A 10 -62.93 -3.93 1.46
CA ASN A 10 -62.14 -4.48 0.33
C ASN A 10 -60.61 -4.45 0.53
N ALA A 11 -60.00 -5.57 0.91
CA ALA A 11 -58.55 -5.76 0.99
C ALA A 11 -57.88 -5.86 -0.39
N LEU A 12 -57.43 -4.75 -0.96
CA LEU A 12 -56.43 -4.73 -2.04
C LEU A 12 -55.56 -3.47 -1.80
N ASP A 13 -54.22 -3.42 -1.91
CA ASP A 13 -53.22 -4.32 -2.48
C ASP A 13 -52.43 -5.06 -1.40
N LEU A 14 -52.26 -6.36 -1.60
CA LEU A 14 -51.26 -7.12 -0.86
C LEU A 14 -49.88 -6.65 -1.33
N VAL A 15 -49.08 -6.07 -0.43
CA VAL A 15 -47.63 -5.96 -0.66
C VAL A 15 -47.07 -7.39 -0.71
N TYR A 16 -46.85 -7.89 -1.92
CA TYR A 16 -46.32 -9.22 -2.15
C TYR A 16 -44.80 -9.21 -1.93
N THR A 17 -44.42 -9.60 -0.72
CA THR A 17 -43.12 -10.24 -0.46
C THR A 17 -43.33 -11.75 -0.47
N ASN A 18 -42.44 -12.49 -1.15
CA ASN A 18 -42.39 -13.95 -1.18
C ASN A 18 -41.89 -14.56 0.14
N ILE A 19 -41.54 -13.72 1.12
CA ILE A 19 -41.08 -14.13 2.44
C ILE A 19 -42.07 -13.57 3.49
N PRO A 20 -42.83 -14.43 4.21
CA PRO A 20 -43.72 -14.00 5.29
C PRO A 20 -42.96 -13.23 6.38
N GLY A 21 -43.52 -12.12 6.89
CA GLY A 21 -42.90 -11.33 7.95
C GLY A 21 -41.63 -10.54 7.56
N ALA A 22 -41.24 -10.53 6.28
CA ALA A 22 -40.00 -9.89 5.83
C ALA A 22 -39.94 -8.37 5.98
N TYR A 23 -41.05 -7.72 6.33
CA TYR A 23 -41.12 -6.27 6.53
C TYR A 23 -42.12 -5.91 7.64
N HIS A 24 -41.80 -4.87 8.41
CA HIS A 24 -42.70 -4.18 9.33
C HIS A 24 -43.13 -2.84 8.71
N VAL A 25 -44.38 -2.42 8.90
CA VAL A 25 -44.96 -1.33 8.09
C VAL A 25 -45.59 -0.26 8.96
N GLU A 26 -45.26 1.01 8.67
CA GLU A 26 -45.68 2.18 9.46
C GLU A 26 -46.33 3.24 8.55
N PRO A 27 -47.55 3.73 8.84
CA PRO A 27 -48.23 4.71 7.99
C PRO A 27 -47.59 6.10 8.08
N ARG A 28 -47.68 6.87 6.99
CA ARG A 28 -47.20 8.26 6.88
C ARG A 28 -48.30 9.17 6.32
N THR A 29 -48.11 10.47 6.53
CA THR A 29 -48.97 11.54 6.00
C THR A 29 -48.99 11.52 4.48
N HIS A 30 -50.10 11.99 3.91
CA HIS A 30 -50.38 11.97 2.48
C HIS A 30 -49.46 12.93 1.73
N LEU A 31 -49.10 12.60 0.49
CA LEU A 31 -48.38 13.47 -0.41
C LEU A 31 -49.36 14.29 -1.26
N GLY A 32 -49.50 15.58 -0.93
CA GLY A 32 -50.32 16.54 -1.69
C GLY A 32 -51.82 16.17 -1.70
N TYR A 33 -52.49 16.36 -2.84
CA TYR A 33 -53.90 16.02 -3.03
C TYR A 33 -54.14 14.51 -3.24
N SER A 34 -53.15 13.65 -2.97
CA SER A 34 -53.28 12.20 -3.14
C SER A 34 -54.20 11.58 -2.09
N ASP A 35 -55.11 10.72 -2.56
CA ASP A 35 -56.14 10.01 -1.80
C ASP A 35 -55.66 8.68 -1.17
N HIS A 36 -54.36 8.35 -1.34
CA HIS A 36 -53.70 7.16 -0.78
C HIS A 36 -52.89 7.47 0.49
N ILE A 37 -52.93 6.59 1.50
CA ILE A 37 -51.99 6.62 2.65
C ILE A 37 -50.64 6.11 2.15
N SER A 38 -49.61 6.95 2.25
CA SER A 38 -48.22 6.52 2.08
C SER A 38 -47.84 5.62 3.25
N VAL A 39 -47.27 4.45 2.97
CA VAL A 39 -46.84 3.49 4.00
C VAL A 39 -45.36 3.22 3.85
N MET A 40 -44.62 3.37 4.94
CA MET A 40 -43.20 3.09 4.98
C MET A 40 -43.00 1.62 5.33
N VAL A 41 -42.37 0.86 4.42
CA VAL A 41 -42.13 -0.58 4.55
C VAL A 41 -40.68 -0.80 4.97
N ILE A 42 -40.46 -1.31 6.18
CA ILE A 42 -39.15 -1.49 6.82
C ILE A 42 -38.79 -2.98 6.78
N PRO A 43 -37.65 -3.41 6.19
CA PRO A 43 -37.27 -4.83 6.16
C PRO A 43 -37.03 -5.40 7.56
N ALA A 44 -37.66 -6.54 7.86
CA ALA A 44 -37.49 -7.31 9.10
C ALA A 44 -36.24 -8.20 9.09
N CYS A 45 -35.49 -8.24 7.98
CA CYS A 45 -34.34 -9.14 7.83
C CYS A 45 -33.13 -8.65 8.65
N ARG A 46 -32.76 -9.39 9.70
CA ARG A 46 -31.42 -9.29 10.31
C ARG A 46 -30.41 -10.01 9.41
N LEU A 47 -29.36 -9.32 9.02
CA LEU A 47 -28.23 -9.88 8.26
C LEU A 47 -27.62 -11.11 8.97
N LEU A 48 -27.43 -12.20 8.22
CA LEU A 48 -26.71 -13.39 8.67
C LEU A 48 -25.21 -13.08 8.76
N VAL A 49 -24.78 -12.70 9.96
CA VAL A 49 -23.37 -12.59 10.34
C VAL A 49 -22.79 -13.99 10.39
N ARG A 50 -21.75 -14.28 9.60
CA ARG A 50 -20.93 -15.49 9.78
C ARG A 50 -20.34 -15.42 11.19
N ARG A 51 -20.90 -16.18 12.13
CA ARG A 51 -20.44 -16.23 13.52
C ARG A 51 -19.23 -17.14 13.60
N SER A 52 -18.02 -16.60 13.51
CA SER A 52 -16.88 -17.23 14.18
C SER A 52 -17.07 -17.03 15.68
N LYS A 53 -16.65 -18.00 16.52
CA LYS A 53 -16.60 -17.77 17.96
C LYS A 53 -15.86 -16.44 18.19
N PRO A 54 -16.44 -15.49 18.94
CA PRO A 54 -15.80 -14.21 19.15
C PRO A 54 -14.42 -14.42 19.78
N VAL A 55 -13.40 -13.78 19.22
CA VAL A 55 -12.06 -13.82 19.82
C VAL A 55 -12.01 -12.72 20.84
N LEU A 56 -11.94 -13.10 22.12
CA LEU A 56 -11.58 -12.18 23.18
C LEU A 56 -10.16 -11.71 22.90
N LYS A 57 -10.02 -10.41 22.67
CA LYS A 57 -8.72 -9.76 22.52
C LYS A 57 -8.63 -8.67 23.57
N GLU A 58 -7.60 -8.72 24.40
CA GLU A 58 -7.28 -7.60 25.25
C GLU A 58 -6.69 -6.47 24.41
N VAL A 59 -7.24 -5.26 24.58
CA VAL A 59 -6.71 -4.04 23.97
C VAL A 59 -6.57 -2.99 25.05
N LYS A 60 -5.35 -2.48 25.21
CA LYS A 60 -5.06 -1.30 26.03
C LYS A 60 -5.71 -0.07 25.40
N THR A 61 -6.58 0.60 26.14
CA THR A 61 -7.29 1.79 25.69
C THR A 61 -6.91 2.98 26.57
N TRP A 62 -6.62 4.11 25.93
CA TRP A 62 -6.35 5.38 26.60
C TRP A 62 -7.65 5.97 27.13
N LEU A 63 -7.68 6.35 28.41
CA LEU A 63 -8.82 7.03 29.01
C LEU A 63 -8.91 8.49 28.57
N GLU A 64 -10.07 9.10 28.78
CA GLU A 64 -10.22 10.55 28.68
C GLU A 64 -9.32 11.22 29.72
N GLY A 65 -8.47 12.17 29.30
CA GLY A 65 -7.42 12.75 30.15
C GLY A 65 -6.13 11.94 30.28
N ALA A 66 -6.05 10.68 29.80
CA ALA A 66 -4.85 9.85 29.92
C ALA A 66 -3.60 10.46 29.26
N ILE A 67 -3.79 11.22 28.17
CA ILE A 67 -2.68 11.91 27.49
C ILE A 67 -2.16 13.05 28.37
N SER A 68 -3.05 13.85 28.97
CA SER A 68 -2.66 14.94 29.88
C SER A 68 -1.95 14.39 31.10
N ALA A 69 -2.52 13.37 31.75
CA ALA A 69 -1.90 12.72 32.90
C ALA A 69 -0.51 12.14 32.57
N LEU A 70 -0.33 11.59 31.36
CA LEU A 70 0.97 11.09 30.92
C LEU A 70 1.96 12.22 30.64
N GLN A 71 1.51 13.31 30.03
CA GLN A 71 2.33 14.51 29.82
C GLN A 71 2.76 15.11 31.16
N ASP A 72 1.84 15.31 32.10
CA ASP A 72 2.11 15.83 33.44
C ASP A 72 3.08 14.92 34.20
N CYS A 73 2.89 13.60 34.12
CA CYS A 73 3.81 12.62 34.71
C CYS A 73 5.23 12.78 34.17
N PHE A 74 5.39 12.84 32.85
CA PHE A 74 6.70 12.95 32.21
C PHE A 74 7.34 14.33 32.38
N GLU A 75 6.54 15.39 32.49
CA GLU A 75 7.01 16.75 32.80
C GLU A 75 7.56 16.84 34.23
N CYS A 76 6.91 16.18 35.19
CA CYS A 76 7.38 16.14 36.58
C CYS A 76 8.46 15.08 36.84
N THR A 77 8.89 14.33 35.82
CA THR A 77 9.91 13.29 35.97
C THR A 77 11.30 13.91 35.91
N ASP A 78 12.13 13.68 36.94
CA ASP A 78 13.56 13.94 36.82
C ASP A 78 14.23 12.82 36.01
N TRP A 79 14.41 13.09 34.71
CA TRP A 79 15.01 12.13 33.79
C TRP A 79 16.50 11.87 34.05
N ASN A 80 17.21 12.77 34.75
CA ASN A 80 18.63 12.58 35.06
C ASN A 80 18.86 11.45 36.07
N MET A 81 17.89 11.21 36.97
CA MET A 81 17.94 10.12 37.95
C MET A 81 18.18 8.75 37.28
N PHE A 82 17.60 8.50 36.10
CA PHE A 82 17.82 7.23 35.38
C PHE A 82 19.24 7.10 34.85
N ARG A 83 19.86 8.21 34.45
CA ARG A 83 21.26 8.23 33.99
C ARG A 83 22.19 8.00 35.17
N GLU A 84 21.94 8.69 36.28
CA GLU A 84 22.72 8.56 37.51
C GLU A 84 22.66 7.15 38.07
N ALA A 85 21.46 6.54 38.10
CA ALA A 85 21.28 5.16 38.55
C ALA A 85 22.03 4.14 37.69
N ALA A 86 22.13 4.39 36.37
CA ALA A 86 22.88 3.54 35.45
C ALA A 86 24.38 3.89 35.35
N THR A 87 24.86 4.86 36.15
CA THR A 87 26.27 5.29 36.11
C THR A 87 27.05 4.70 37.27
N ASN A 88 28.02 3.86 36.95
CA ASN A 88 28.97 3.29 37.90
C ASN A 88 30.34 3.95 37.68
N GLY A 89 30.74 4.86 38.59
CA GLY A 89 31.97 5.65 38.42
C GLY A 89 31.85 6.64 37.26
N ASP A 90 32.79 6.59 36.31
CA ASP A 90 32.81 7.45 35.11
C ASP A 90 32.06 6.83 33.90
N THR A 91 31.48 5.63 34.07
CA THR A 91 30.84 4.89 32.97
C THR A 91 29.33 4.72 33.20
N THR A 92 28.53 5.30 32.31
CA THR A 92 27.09 5.02 32.21
C THR A 92 26.85 3.76 31.38
N ASP A 93 26.22 2.75 31.98
CA ASP A 93 25.74 1.54 31.33
C ASP A 93 24.50 1.87 30.47
N LEU A 94 24.64 1.69 29.16
CA LEU A 94 23.60 2.03 28.19
C LEU A 94 22.38 1.10 28.26
N GLU A 95 22.58 -0.18 28.58
CA GLU A 95 21.50 -1.17 28.67
C GLU A 95 20.65 -0.92 29.90
N GLU A 96 21.28 -0.71 31.06
CA GLU A 96 20.57 -0.38 32.30
C GLU A 96 19.81 0.94 32.17
N TYR A 97 20.45 1.96 31.59
CA TYR A 97 19.84 3.28 31.37
C TYR A 97 18.59 3.18 30.48
N MET A 98 18.73 2.54 29.30
CA MET A 98 17.64 2.38 28.34
C MET A 98 16.52 1.49 28.91
N SER A 99 16.87 0.38 29.57
CA SER A 99 15.90 -0.55 30.16
C SER A 99 15.07 0.13 31.24
N SER A 100 15.70 0.94 32.10
CA SER A 100 15.01 1.68 33.16
C SER A 100 14.06 2.72 32.59
N VAL A 101 14.48 3.48 31.58
CA VAL A 101 13.65 4.49 30.90
C VAL A 101 12.46 3.84 30.18
N ILE A 102 12.66 2.77 29.41
CA ILE A 102 11.55 2.06 28.75
C ILE A 102 10.60 1.45 29.79
N SER A 103 11.12 0.89 30.87
CA SER A 103 10.32 0.29 31.93
C SER A 103 9.46 1.35 32.62
N TYR A 104 10.02 2.52 32.92
CA TYR A 104 9.28 3.65 33.47
C TYR A 104 8.20 4.16 32.51
N ILE A 105 8.55 4.41 31.24
CA ILE A 105 7.58 4.84 30.22
C ILE A 105 6.45 3.80 30.08
N SER A 106 6.80 2.52 30.05
CA SER A 106 5.81 1.42 29.95
C SER A 106 4.91 1.37 31.18
N LYS A 107 5.48 1.59 32.38
CA LYS A 107 4.73 1.66 33.63
C LYS A 107 3.76 2.84 33.63
N CYS A 108 4.20 4.04 33.26
CA CYS A 108 3.34 5.21 33.15
C CYS A 108 2.22 5.02 32.11
N ILE A 109 2.54 4.41 30.95
CA ILE A 109 1.53 4.04 29.95
C ILE A 109 0.52 3.05 30.53
N ASP A 110 0.98 2.06 31.29
CA ASP A 110 0.12 1.04 31.88
C ASP A 110 -0.76 1.61 33.01
N ASP A 111 -0.28 2.61 33.74
CA ASP A 111 -1.05 3.29 34.78
C ASP A 111 -2.15 4.19 34.21
N VAL A 112 -1.97 4.74 33.00
CA VAL A 112 -2.98 5.58 32.32
C VAL A 112 -3.84 4.81 31.31
N THR A 113 -3.55 3.53 31.07
CA THR A 113 -4.31 2.69 30.14
C THR A 113 -5.07 1.59 30.86
N ILE A 114 -6.28 1.30 30.40
CA ILE A 114 -7.06 0.17 30.90
C ILE A 114 -7.08 -0.94 29.85
N SER A 115 -6.76 -2.16 30.28
CA SER A 115 -7.00 -3.38 29.51
C SER A 115 -8.49 -3.61 29.40
N LYS A 116 -9.03 -3.42 28.19
CA LYS A 116 -10.41 -3.79 27.87
C LYS A 116 -10.40 -5.07 27.05
N SER A 117 -11.06 -6.11 27.57
CA SER A 117 -11.37 -7.32 26.82
C SER A 117 -12.40 -7.00 25.75
N ILE A 118 -11.93 -6.73 24.53
CA ILE A 118 -12.81 -6.49 23.40
C ILE A 118 -13.13 -7.83 22.74
N THR A 119 -14.42 -8.06 22.56
CA THR A 119 -14.91 -9.23 21.85
C THR A 119 -14.85 -8.93 20.35
N THR A 120 -13.81 -9.40 19.67
CA THR A 120 -13.65 -9.17 18.23
C THR A 120 -14.40 -10.24 17.44
N GLY A 121 -15.52 -9.85 16.84
CA GLY A 121 -16.20 -10.65 15.82
C GLY A 121 -15.47 -10.53 14.47
N SER A 122 -15.76 -11.42 13.52
CA SER A 122 -15.03 -11.53 12.24
C SER A 122 -15.06 -10.26 11.35
N ASN A 123 -15.70 -9.15 11.77
CA ASN A 123 -16.01 -7.98 10.95
C ASN A 123 -15.95 -6.60 11.66
N GLN A 124 -15.34 -6.45 12.84
CA GLN A 124 -15.21 -5.13 13.49
C GLN A 124 -13.76 -4.78 13.87
N LYS A 125 -13.25 -3.68 13.27
CA LYS A 125 -12.19 -2.86 13.87
C LYS A 125 -12.79 -2.16 15.09
N SER A 126 -12.05 -2.13 16.19
CA SER A 126 -12.42 -1.59 17.50
C SER A 126 -12.75 -0.09 17.45
N TRP A 127 -14.00 0.29 17.70
CA TRP A 127 -14.36 1.64 18.14
C TRP A 127 -15.48 1.56 19.18
N MET A 128 -15.33 2.42 20.18
CA MET A 128 -16.09 2.47 21.44
C MET A 128 -17.55 2.88 21.22
N THR A 129 -18.43 2.31 22.04
CA THR A 129 -19.82 2.75 22.24
C THR A 129 -19.88 4.18 22.76
N ALA A 130 -20.64 5.04 22.08
CA ALA A 130 -21.01 6.35 22.59
C ALA A 130 -21.98 6.21 23.78
N LYS A 131 -21.46 6.40 24.99
CA LYS A 131 -22.23 6.79 26.18
C LYS A 131 -21.45 7.94 26.81
N GLY A 132 -22.01 9.15 26.76
CA GLY A 132 -21.36 10.35 27.30
C GLY A 132 -21.74 11.62 26.55
N ALA A 133 -23.05 11.91 26.43
CA ALA A 133 -23.57 13.26 26.25
C ALA A 133 -25.04 13.22 26.69
N GLY A 134 -25.31 13.74 27.88
CA GLY A 134 -26.65 13.80 28.47
C GLY A 134 -27.55 14.84 27.81
N GLY A 135 -28.86 14.63 27.93
CA GLY A 135 -29.89 15.60 27.52
C GLY A 135 -31.30 15.02 27.34
N ASN A 136 -31.92 14.57 28.45
CA ASN A 136 -33.35 14.53 28.81
C ASN A 136 -34.47 13.93 27.91
N TRP A 137 -35.13 12.89 28.50
CA TRP A 137 -36.57 12.49 28.62
C TRP A 137 -37.60 12.81 27.49
N THR A 138 -38.62 12.02 27.13
CA THR A 138 -39.65 11.29 27.92
C THR A 138 -40.39 10.23 27.08
N THR A 139 -41.14 9.39 27.80
CA THR A 139 -41.79 8.10 27.53
C THR A 139 -43.16 8.10 26.81
N VAL A 140 -43.49 6.91 26.24
CA VAL A 140 -44.82 6.25 26.11
C VAL A 140 -45.89 6.86 25.18
N GLY A 141 -46.49 5.99 24.33
CA GLY A 141 -47.43 6.35 23.26
C GLY A 141 -48.92 6.41 23.61
N GLY A 142 -49.74 6.74 22.60
CA GLY A 142 -51.20 6.71 22.61
C GLY A 142 -51.82 7.00 21.22
N ARG A 143 -52.87 6.26 20.84
CA ARG A 143 -53.59 6.24 19.53
C ARG A 143 -54.66 7.32 19.38
N SER A 144 -55.00 7.76 18.13
CA SER A 144 -56.36 7.60 17.50
C SER A 144 -56.64 8.39 16.18
N ARG A 145 -57.20 7.64 15.19
CA ARG A 145 -58.36 7.85 14.26
C ARG A 145 -58.44 8.89 13.09
N GLY A 146 -58.76 8.36 11.89
CA GLY A 146 -59.66 8.91 10.82
C GLY A 146 -59.01 9.15 9.42
N GLY A 147 -59.48 8.73 8.22
CA GLY A 147 -60.62 7.94 7.70
C GLY A 147 -60.64 7.81 6.14
N ARG A 148 -61.37 6.77 5.61
CA ARG A 148 -62.10 6.41 4.29
C ARG A 148 -61.56 6.06 2.84
N ARG A 149 -61.51 4.75 2.43
CA ARG A 149 -61.09 4.13 1.10
C ARG A 149 -61.89 4.82 -0.02
N VAL A 150 -61.43 4.82 -1.27
CA VAL A 150 -61.77 3.76 -2.23
C VAL A 150 -60.95 3.93 -3.51
N ARG A 151 -60.65 2.76 -4.07
CA ARG A 151 -59.80 2.37 -5.19
C ARG A 151 -60.65 2.18 -6.46
N ARG A 152 -60.15 2.55 -7.64
CA ARG A 152 -60.40 1.82 -8.92
C ARG A 152 -59.34 2.22 -9.96
N GLN A 153 -58.26 1.44 -10.07
CA GLN A 153 -58.03 0.35 -11.04
C GLN A 153 -57.58 0.86 -12.43
N ARG A 154 -56.29 0.70 -12.73
CA ARG A 154 -55.76 0.73 -14.10
C ARG A 154 -55.16 -0.64 -14.43
N GLU A 155 -55.41 -1.08 -15.66
CA GLU A 155 -55.03 -2.37 -16.21
C GLU A 155 -53.52 -2.65 -16.13
N LYS A 156 -53.21 -3.92 -15.83
CA LYS A 156 -51.88 -4.50 -15.79
C LYS A 156 -51.36 -4.75 -17.20
N ARG A 157 -50.12 -4.33 -17.49
CA ARG A 157 -49.23 -5.06 -18.40
C ARG A 157 -48.08 -5.67 -17.60
N LYS A 158 -47.96 -6.99 -17.68
CA LYS A 158 -46.99 -7.86 -17.01
C LYS A 158 -45.63 -7.79 -17.73
N GLY A 159 -44.55 -7.53 -16.99
CA GLY A 159 -43.16 -7.81 -17.39
C GLY A 159 -42.35 -8.17 -16.15
N LYS A 160 -41.53 -9.23 -16.20
CA LYS A 160 -40.60 -9.63 -15.13
C LYS A 160 -39.46 -8.58 -15.06
N SER A 161 -38.97 -8.21 -13.87
CA SER A 161 -37.86 -7.26 -13.72
C SER A 161 -36.53 -7.98 -13.46
N VAL A 162 -35.52 -7.75 -14.30
CA VAL A 162 -34.13 -8.21 -14.08
C VAL A 162 -33.41 -7.28 -13.09
N GLY A 163 -32.80 -7.83 -12.05
CA GLY A 163 -31.91 -7.07 -11.16
C GLY A 163 -30.46 -7.15 -11.65
N LEU A 164 -29.90 -6.04 -12.13
CA LEU A 164 -28.50 -5.94 -12.56
C LEU A 164 -27.64 -5.22 -11.51
N ARG A 165 -26.42 -5.74 -11.27
CA ARG A 165 -25.41 -5.10 -10.41
C ARG A 165 -24.28 -4.53 -11.27
N ILE A 166 -24.18 -3.21 -11.26
CA ILE A 166 -23.19 -2.47 -12.05
C ILE A 166 -22.16 -1.82 -11.12
N GLY A 167 -20.89 -1.85 -11.52
CA GLY A 167 -19.78 -1.23 -10.79
C GLY A 167 -18.85 -0.41 -11.68
N THR A 168 -17.97 0.35 -11.05
CA THR A 168 -16.84 1.03 -11.71
C THR A 168 -15.55 0.83 -10.91
N LEU A 169 -14.42 0.68 -11.59
CA LEU A 169 -13.13 0.38 -10.98
C LEU A 169 -11.95 0.93 -11.80
N ASN A 170 -11.14 1.77 -11.18
CA ASN A 170 -9.81 2.08 -11.70
C ASN A 170 -8.84 0.92 -11.39
N VAL A 171 -8.34 0.22 -12.43
CA VAL A 171 -7.51 -0.99 -12.29
C VAL A 171 -6.00 -0.72 -12.28
N GLY A 172 -5.57 0.47 -12.72
CA GLY A 172 -4.17 0.89 -12.83
C GLY A 172 -3.36 0.21 -13.96
N THR A 173 -3.67 -1.05 -14.29
CA THR A 173 -3.24 -1.79 -15.49
C THR A 173 -4.05 -3.09 -15.54
N MET A 174 -4.45 -3.55 -16.73
CA MET A 174 -5.10 -4.86 -16.92
C MET A 174 -4.10 -6.02 -17.09
N THR A 175 -2.82 -5.73 -17.31
CA THR A 175 -1.78 -6.76 -17.49
C THR A 175 -1.64 -7.62 -16.23
N GLY A 176 -1.83 -8.93 -16.38
CA GLY A 176 -1.76 -9.90 -15.28
C GLY A 176 -2.96 -9.93 -14.32
N LYS A 177 -3.99 -9.08 -14.51
CA LYS A 177 -5.10 -8.93 -13.54
C LYS A 177 -6.45 -9.48 -13.98
N GLY A 178 -6.55 -10.07 -15.18
CA GLY A 178 -7.81 -10.56 -15.74
C GLY A 178 -8.55 -11.56 -14.83
N ARG A 179 -7.84 -12.57 -14.31
CA ARG A 179 -8.42 -13.58 -13.42
C ARG A 179 -8.85 -13.01 -12.06
N GLU A 180 -8.04 -12.14 -11.46
CA GLU A 180 -8.38 -11.48 -10.19
C GLU A 180 -9.64 -10.60 -10.30
N LEU A 181 -9.79 -9.92 -11.44
CA LEU A 181 -10.97 -9.10 -11.75
C LEU A 181 -12.22 -9.97 -11.87
N ALA A 182 -12.14 -11.08 -12.59
CA ALA A 182 -13.23 -12.04 -12.76
C ALA A 182 -13.67 -12.64 -11.40
N ASP A 183 -12.72 -13.10 -10.57
CA ASP A 183 -13.01 -13.63 -9.24
C ASP A 183 -13.66 -12.59 -8.30
N MET A 184 -13.33 -11.30 -8.47
CA MET A 184 -13.98 -10.22 -7.72
C MET A 184 -15.42 -10.00 -8.20
N MET A 185 -15.64 -9.96 -9.51
CA MET A 185 -16.97 -9.78 -10.09
C MET A 185 -17.90 -10.93 -9.70
N GLU A 186 -17.44 -12.17 -9.77
CA GLU A 186 -18.21 -13.35 -9.36
C GLU A 186 -18.61 -13.29 -7.88
N ARG A 187 -17.65 -13.04 -6.97
CA ARG A 187 -17.92 -12.99 -5.53
C ARG A 187 -18.90 -11.88 -5.13
N ARG A 188 -18.82 -10.73 -5.80
CA ARG A 188 -19.73 -9.59 -5.53
C ARG A 188 -21.03 -9.67 -6.33
N LYS A 189 -21.16 -10.68 -7.19
CA LYS A 189 -22.24 -10.85 -8.17
C LYS A 189 -22.39 -9.62 -9.05
N VAL A 190 -21.28 -8.99 -9.45
CA VAL A 190 -21.28 -7.82 -10.34
C VAL A 190 -21.45 -8.34 -11.76
N ASP A 191 -22.50 -7.88 -12.41
CA ASP A 191 -22.88 -8.32 -13.75
C ASP A 191 -22.15 -7.49 -14.83
N ILE A 192 -21.93 -6.20 -14.55
CA ILE A 192 -21.30 -5.23 -15.45
C ILE A 192 -20.30 -4.38 -14.67
N LEU A 193 -19.06 -4.27 -15.15
CA LEU A 193 -18.01 -3.47 -14.50
C LEU A 193 -17.31 -2.55 -15.49
N CYS A 194 -17.43 -1.24 -15.28
CA CYS A 194 -16.64 -0.24 -16.01
C CYS A 194 -15.22 -0.20 -15.41
N VAL A 195 -14.20 -0.30 -16.25
CA VAL A 195 -12.79 -0.27 -15.82
C VAL A 195 -12.02 0.88 -16.47
N GLN A 196 -11.16 1.54 -15.70
CA GLN A 196 -10.31 2.65 -16.16
C GLN A 196 -8.83 2.39 -15.89
N LYS A 197 -7.94 3.07 -16.63
CA LYS A 197 -6.49 2.82 -16.67
C LYS A 197 -6.16 1.38 -17.06
N THR A 198 -6.80 0.88 -18.12
CA THR A 198 -6.53 -0.48 -18.62
C THR A 198 -5.11 -0.62 -19.17
N ARG A 199 -4.54 0.46 -19.73
CA ARG A 199 -3.18 0.52 -20.30
C ARG A 199 -2.94 -0.54 -21.37
N TRP A 200 -3.97 -0.83 -22.16
CA TRP A 200 -3.92 -1.78 -23.27
C TRP A 200 -4.15 -1.05 -24.59
N LYS A 201 -3.39 -1.43 -25.62
CA LYS A 201 -3.49 -0.84 -26.97
C LYS A 201 -4.52 -1.60 -27.83
N GLY A 202 -5.30 -0.85 -28.59
CA GLY A 202 -6.27 -1.35 -29.56
C GLY A 202 -7.71 -1.36 -29.05
N SER A 203 -8.62 -1.65 -29.97
CA SER A 203 -10.04 -1.92 -29.70
C SER A 203 -10.27 -3.42 -29.81
N LYS A 204 -10.42 -4.14 -28.70
CA LYS A 204 -10.62 -5.61 -28.74
C LYS A 204 -11.60 -6.05 -27.67
N ALA A 205 -12.21 -7.22 -27.91
CA ALA A 205 -12.91 -7.99 -26.89
C ALA A 205 -12.05 -9.20 -26.48
N ARG A 206 -11.88 -9.44 -25.18
CA ARG A 206 -11.09 -10.56 -24.65
C ARG A 206 -11.85 -11.26 -23.52
N SER A 207 -11.91 -12.59 -23.54
CA SER A 207 -12.39 -13.33 -22.37
C SER A 207 -11.36 -13.22 -21.25
N THR A 208 -11.82 -12.85 -20.05
CA THR A 208 -10.95 -12.75 -18.87
C THR A 208 -10.76 -14.10 -18.16
N GLY A 209 -11.42 -15.16 -18.65
CA GLY A 209 -11.59 -16.43 -17.93
C GLY A 209 -12.70 -16.34 -16.87
N ALA A 210 -13.17 -17.50 -16.39
CA ALA A 210 -14.19 -17.62 -15.33
C ALA A 210 -15.56 -16.97 -15.63
N GLY A 211 -16.00 -16.97 -16.90
CA GLY A 211 -17.36 -16.54 -17.27
C GLY A 211 -17.55 -15.02 -17.41
N PHE A 212 -16.50 -14.28 -17.79
CA PHE A 212 -16.58 -12.85 -18.07
C PHE A 212 -15.80 -12.46 -19.35
N LYS A 213 -16.26 -11.39 -20.00
CA LYS A 213 -15.69 -10.83 -21.22
C LYS A 213 -15.47 -9.33 -21.09
N LEU A 214 -14.25 -8.88 -21.39
CA LEU A 214 -13.86 -7.49 -21.40
C LEU A 214 -13.89 -6.93 -22.82
N PHE A 215 -14.60 -5.83 -22.99
CA PHE A 215 -14.48 -4.93 -24.14
C PHE A 215 -13.60 -3.75 -23.72
N TYR A 216 -12.55 -3.43 -24.47
CA TYR A 216 -11.65 -2.34 -24.11
C TYR A 216 -11.20 -1.54 -25.32
N TYR A 217 -10.83 -0.29 -25.05
CA TYR A 217 -10.21 0.61 -26.00
C TYR A 217 -9.06 1.38 -25.34
N GLY A 218 -7.96 1.51 -26.07
CA GLY A 218 -6.84 2.36 -25.68
C GLY A 218 -5.89 2.60 -26.85
N VAL A 219 -5.20 3.74 -26.84
CA VAL A 219 -4.29 4.15 -27.92
C VAL A 219 -2.85 3.66 -27.68
N ASP A 220 -2.43 3.62 -26.41
CA ASP A 220 -1.07 3.25 -25.99
C ASP A 220 -1.11 2.23 -24.83
N SER A 221 -0.09 1.39 -24.72
CA SER A 221 0.11 0.46 -23.61
C SER A 221 0.71 1.13 -22.35
N LYS A 222 1.17 2.39 -22.44
CA LYS A 222 1.75 3.12 -21.30
C LYS A 222 0.77 4.09 -20.63
N ARG A 223 -0.23 4.61 -21.35
CA ARG A 223 -1.14 5.67 -20.86
C ARG A 223 -2.62 5.31 -21.06
N ASN A 224 -3.47 5.79 -20.16
CA ASN A 224 -4.95 5.75 -20.23
C ASN A 224 -5.56 4.37 -20.57
N GLY A 225 -6.77 4.37 -21.10
CA GLY A 225 -7.52 3.18 -21.51
C GLY A 225 -8.75 2.93 -20.65
N VAL A 226 -9.84 2.60 -21.34
CA VAL A 226 -11.16 2.29 -20.76
C VAL A 226 -11.61 0.90 -21.18
N GLY A 227 -12.47 0.31 -20.36
CA GLY A 227 -13.08 -0.98 -20.64
C GLY A 227 -14.43 -1.16 -19.96
N VAL A 228 -15.21 -2.13 -20.44
CA VAL A 228 -16.40 -2.66 -19.79
C VAL A 228 -16.29 -4.18 -19.77
N VAL A 229 -16.33 -4.75 -18.56
CA VAL A 229 -16.38 -6.20 -18.34
C VAL A 229 -17.83 -6.60 -18.14
N LEU A 230 -18.26 -7.60 -18.89
CA LEU A 230 -19.60 -8.18 -18.83
C LEU A 230 -19.50 -9.65 -18.40
N LYS A 231 -20.45 -10.08 -17.58
CA LYS A 231 -20.67 -11.51 -17.36
C LYS A 231 -21.07 -12.19 -18.67
N GLU A 232 -20.53 -13.38 -18.93
CA GLU A 232 -20.62 -14.07 -20.24
C GLU A 232 -22.08 -14.22 -20.71
N GLU A 233 -23.01 -14.41 -19.78
CA GLU A 233 -24.45 -14.55 -20.07
C GLU A 233 -25.08 -13.33 -20.75
N PHE A 234 -24.50 -12.13 -20.55
CA PHE A 234 -24.93 -10.86 -21.15
C PHE A 234 -24.12 -10.48 -22.40
N VAL A 235 -23.09 -11.23 -22.77
CA VAL A 235 -22.28 -10.95 -23.96
C VAL A 235 -23.11 -11.05 -25.24
N ARG A 236 -24.02 -12.03 -25.29
CA ARG A 236 -24.97 -12.21 -26.40
C ARG A 236 -26.00 -11.09 -26.53
N ASN A 237 -26.13 -10.26 -25.50
CA ASN A 237 -27.07 -9.14 -25.44
C ASN A 237 -26.43 -7.82 -25.91
N VAL A 238 -25.14 -7.81 -26.26
CA VAL A 238 -24.43 -6.62 -26.77
C VAL A 238 -24.90 -6.34 -28.20
N LEU A 239 -25.54 -5.19 -28.39
CA LEU A 239 -25.96 -4.69 -29.70
C LEU A 239 -24.92 -3.80 -30.34
N GLU A 240 -24.23 -2.98 -29.54
CA GLU A 240 -23.29 -1.99 -30.06
C GLU A 240 -22.15 -1.75 -29.07
N VAL A 241 -20.93 -1.52 -29.60
CA VAL A 241 -19.75 -1.08 -28.85
C VAL A 241 -19.16 0.13 -29.56
N LYS A 242 -19.22 1.30 -28.93
CA LYS A 242 -18.65 2.56 -29.45
C LYS A 242 -17.46 2.97 -28.59
N SER A 243 -16.36 3.32 -29.24
CA SER A 243 -15.15 3.82 -28.59
C SER A 243 -14.82 5.18 -29.16
N LEU A 244 -15.04 6.25 -28.38
CA LEU A 244 -14.82 7.62 -28.83
C LEU A 244 -13.34 8.02 -28.62
N SER A 245 -12.78 7.64 -27.48
CA SER A 245 -11.39 7.93 -27.12
C SER A 245 -10.83 6.89 -26.14
N ASP A 246 -9.55 6.98 -25.81
CA ASP A 246 -8.92 6.19 -24.72
C ASP A 246 -9.43 6.58 -23.32
N ARG A 247 -10.38 7.53 -23.25
CA ARG A 247 -11.04 8.03 -22.05
C ARG A 247 -12.54 7.76 -22.01
N VAL A 248 -13.22 7.54 -23.14
CA VAL A 248 -14.67 7.33 -23.20
C VAL A 248 -15.04 6.19 -24.15
N MET A 249 -15.80 5.22 -23.65
CA MET A 249 -16.44 4.18 -24.47
C MET A 249 -17.85 3.85 -23.96
N SER A 250 -18.72 3.38 -24.85
CA SER A 250 -20.08 2.96 -24.52
C SER A 250 -20.43 1.60 -25.11
N LEU A 251 -21.21 0.82 -24.35
CA LEU A 251 -21.79 -0.45 -24.77
C LEU A 251 -23.31 -0.38 -24.66
N LYS A 252 -24.00 -0.75 -25.74
CA LYS A 252 -25.46 -0.88 -25.78
C LYS A 252 -25.85 -2.34 -25.65
N LEU A 253 -26.72 -2.64 -24.69
CA LEU A 253 -27.19 -3.98 -24.34
C LEU A 253 -28.71 -4.04 -24.41
N GLU A 254 -29.27 -5.15 -24.90
CA GLU A 254 -30.70 -5.44 -24.76
C GLU A 254 -30.92 -6.58 -23.77
N ILE A 255 -31.45 -6.27 -22.59
CA ILE A 255 -31.68 -7.26 -21.53
C ILE A 255 -33.18 -7.33 -21.23
N GLU A 256 -33.80 -8.47 -21.53
CA GLU A 256 -35.25 -8.72 -21.35
C GLU A 256 -36.15 -7.61 -21.93
N GLY A 257 -35.81 -7.11 -23.13
CA GLY A 257 -36.58 -6.07 -23.83
C GLY A 257 -36.34 -4.64 -23.34
N VAL A 258 -35.32 -4.43 -22.49
CA VAL A 258 -34.87 -3.10 -22.04
C VAL A 258 -33.51 -2.78 -22.65
N MET A 259 -33.43 -1.64 -23.33
CA MET A 259 -32.18 -1.09 -23.85
C MET A 259 -31.39 -0.39 -22.73
N LEU A 260 -30.19 -0.87 -22.45
CA LEU A 260 -29.27 -0.34 -21.44
C LEU A 260 -27.95 0.08 -22.10
N ASN A 261 -27.58 1.35 -21.91
CA ASN A 261 -26.33 1.93 -22.36
C ASN A 261 -25.39 2.07 -21.16
N VAL A 262 -24.24 1.39 -21.22
CA VAL A 262 -23.19 1.40 -20.20
C VAL A 262 -22.01 2.20 -20.73
N VAL A 263 -21.68 3.31 -20.08
CA VAL A 263 -20.58 4.19 -20.48
C VAL A 263 -19.45 4.08 -19.46
N SER A 264 -18.23 3.83 -19.93
CA SER A 264 -17.01 3.84 -19.12
C SER A 264 -16.20 5.09 -19.43
N GLY A 265 -15.92 5.90 -18.40
CA GLY A 265 -15.24 7.20 -18.54
C GLY A 265 -14.00 7.32 -17.64
N TYR A 266 -12.93 7.94 -18.14
CA TYR A 266 -11.73 8.25 -17.36
C TYR A 266 -11.32 9.73 -17.56
N ALA A 267 -11.73 10.57 -16.61
CA ALA A 267 -11.46 12.01 -16.67
C ALA A 267 -9.95 12.32 -16.54
N PRO A 268 -9.47 13.44 -17.11
CA PRO A 268 -8.13 13.96 -16.85
C PRO A 268 -7.89 14.23 -15.35
N GLN A 269 -6.61 14.30 -14.94
CA GLN A 269 -6.25 14.52 -13.53
C GLN A 269 -6.27 16.01 -13.17
N VAL A 270 -6.27 16.29 -11.87
CA VAL A 270 -6.09 17.66 -11.35
C VAL A 270 -4.71 18.17 -11.80
N GLY A 271 -4.68 19.28 -12.55
CA GLY A 271 -3.47 19.86 -13.14
C GLY A 271 -3.27 19.60 -14.65
N CYS A 272 -4.13 18.81 -15.31
CA CYS A 272 -4.15 18.73 -16.79
C CYS A 272 -4.73 20.02 -17.40
N GLU A 273 -4.32 20.31 -18.65
CA GLU A 273 -4.79 21.45 -19.45
C GLU A 273 -6.33 21.49 -19.56
N LEU A 274 -6.89 22.70 -19.58
CA LEU A 274 -8.34 22.90 -19.62
C LEU A 274 -8.96 22.28 -20.87
N GLU A 275 -8.28 22.39 -22.01
CA GLU A 275 -8.71 21.83 -23.30
C GLU A 275 -8.91 20.31 -23.25
N GLU A 276 -8.04 19.57 -22.54
CA GLU A 276 -8.18 18.11 -22.38
C GLU A 276 -9.40 17.75 -21.52
N LYS A 277 -9.71 18.58 -20.52
CA LYS A 277 -10.90 18.42 -19.67
C LYS A 277 -12.18 18.72 -20.45
N GLU A 278 -12.20 19.82 -21.19
CA GLU A 278 -13.34 20.22 -22.03
C GLU A 278 -13.64 19.17 -23.09
N ARG A 279 -12.61 18.64 -23.75
CA ARG A 279 -12.75 17.53 -24.70
C ARG A 279 -13.39 16.30 -24.07
N PHE A 280 -12.94 15.88 -22.88
CA PHE A 280 -13.55 14.72 -22.18
C PHE A 280 -15.03 14.92 -21.87
N TRP A 281 -15.42 16.12 -21.42
CA TRP A 281 -16.81 16.42 -21.12
C TRP A 281 -17.66 16.53 -22.39
N SER A 282 -17.13 17.12 -23.46
CA SER A 282 -17.78 17.15 -24.76
C SER A 282 -18.03 15.74 -25.32
N GLU A 283 -17.07 14.83 -25.18
CA GLU A 283 -17.23 13.42 -25.59
C GLU A 283 -18.31 12.70 -24.76
N LEU A 284 -18.44 13.00 -23.45
CA LEU A 284 -19.51 12.45 -22.63
C LEU A 284 -20.89 13.03 -22.95
N ASP A 285 -20.96 14.33 -23.25
CA ASP A 285 -22.18 15.00 -23.67
C ASP A 285 -22.69 14.39 -24.99
N GLU A 286 -21.80 14.22 -25.99
CA GLU A 286 -22.12 13.56 -27.27
C GLU A 286 -22.67 12.14 -27.08
N VAL A 287 -22.02 11.32 -26.23
CA VAL A 287 -22.51 9.97 -25.92
C VAL A 287 -23.90 10.02 -25.29
N ARG A 288 -24.13 10.92 -24.34
CA ARG A 288 -25.42 11.00 -23.65
C ARG A 288 -26.54 11.47 -24.58
N GLU A 289 -26.28 12.46 -25.43
CA GLU A 289 -27.23 13.00 -26.40
C GLU A 289 -27.57 12.02 -27.51
N SER A 290 -26.60 11.17 -27.90
CA SER A 290 -26.84 10.11 -28.88
C SER A 290 -27.79 9.01 -28.39
N ILE A 291 -28.05 8.91 -27.08
CA ILE A 291 -28.89 7.87 -26.48
C ILE A 291 -30.35 8.34 -26.37
N PRO A 292 -31.31 7.63 -27.00
CA PRO A 292 -32.72 7.99 -26.93
C PRO A 292 -33.26 8.05 -25.49
N THR A 293 -34.16 8.98 -25.21
CA THR A 293 -34.72 9.23 -23.87
C THR A 293 -35.47 8.04 -23.25
N GLY A 294 -35.92 7.08 -24.07
CA GLY A 294 -36.55 5.84 -23.62
C GLY A 294 -35.58 4.75 -23.16
N GLU A 295 -34.27 4.92 -23.40
CA GLU A 295 -33.24 3.94 -23.05
C GLU A 295 -32.61 4.24 -21.68
N ARG A 296 -32.16 3.20 -20.98
CA ARG A 296 -31.48 3.36 -19.69
C ARG A 296 -30.03 3.70 -19.91
N VAL A 297 -29.47 4.61 -19.12
CA VAL A 297 -28.05 4.99 -19.18
C VAL A 297 -27.41 4.82 -17.81
N VAL A 298 -26.22 4.20 -17.78
CA VAL A 298 -25.39 4.09 -16.58
C VAL A 298 -23.96 4.46 -16.94
N ILE A 299 -23.41 5.46 -16.25
CA ILE A 299 -22.02 5.91 -16.43
C ILE A 299 -21.19 5.44 -15.25
N GLY A 300 -20.26 4.53 -15.50
CA GLY A 300 -19.23 4.11 -14.56
C GLY A 300 -17.90 4.76 -14.88
N ALA A 301 -17.54 5.81 -14.15
CA ALA A 301 -16.35 6.59 -14.48
C ALA A 301 -15.49 6.94 -13.26
N ASP A 302 -14.22 7.25 -13.52
CA ASP A 302 -13.31 7.88 -12.57
C ASP A 302 -13.13 9.35 -12.95
N PHE A 303 -13.94 10.20 -12.32
CA PHE A 303 -14.02 11.63 -12.65
C PHE A 303 -12.91 12.50 -12.04
N ASN A 304 -12.05 11.93 -11.18
CA ASN A 304 -11.03 12.67 -10.41
C ASN A 304 -11.59 13.89 -9.62
N GLY A 305 -12.90 13.95 -9.38
CA GLY A 305 -13.59 15.04 -8.67
C GLY A 305 -14.16 14.63 -7.31
N HIS A 306 -14.21 15.58 -6.38
CA HIS A 306 -14.90 15.49 -5.10
C HIS A 306 -16.17 16.34 -5.14
N VAL A 307 -17.35 15.73 -5.12
CA VAL A 307 -18.65 16.44 -5.24
C VAL A 307 -19.10 17.16 -3.95
N GLY A 308 -18.35 17.04 -2.84
CA GLY A 308 -18.65 17.69 -1.57
C GLY A 308 -19.51 16.86 -0.61
N LYS A 309 -19.50 17.19 0.69
CA LYS A 309 -20.40 16.61 1.71
C LYS A 309 -21.70 17.42 1.81
N GLY A 310 -22.83 16.74 1.93
CA GLY A 310 -24.16 17.37 1.88
C GLY A 310 -24.66 17.53 0.45
N ASN A 311 -25.90 18.00 0.28
CA ASN A 311 -26.53 18.19 -1.03
C ASN A 311 -27.36 19.48 -1.12
N ARG A 312 -27.08 20.46 -0.25
CA ARG A 312 -27.83 21.71 -0.21
C ARG A 312 -27.62 22.47 -1.52
N GLY A 313 -28.66 22.63 -2.33
CA GLY A 313 -28.63 23.28 -3.66
C GLY A 313 -28.42 22.33 -4.84
N ASP A 314 -28.28 21.02 -4.59
CA ASP A 314 -28.06 19.98 -5.60
C ASP A 314 -28.91 18.72 -5.30
N GLU A 315 -30.03 18.88 -4.58
CA GLU A 315 -30.88 17.79 -4.09
C GLU A 315 -31.46 16.92 -5.20
N GLU A 316 -31.60 17.48 -6.40
CA GLU A 316 -32.13 16.83 -7.59
C GLU A 316 -31.15 15.81 -8.20
N VAL A 317 -29.84 16.00 -8.01
CA VAL A 317 -28.80 15.16 -8.63
C VAL A 317 -27.95 14.38 -7.63
N MET A 318 -27.85 14.82 -6.37
CA MET A 318 -27.00 14.16 -5.37
C MET A 318 -27.66 14.01 -4.00
N GLY A 319 -27.29 12.92 -3.31
CA GLY A 319 -27.65 12.64 -1.93
C GLY A 319 -26.67 13.24 -0.91
N ARG A 320 -27.04 13.14 0.37
CA ARG A 320 -26.34 13.81 1.49
C ARG A 320 -24.97 13.24 1.85
N PHE A 321 -24.55 12.11 1.27
CA PHE A 321 -23.41 11.31 1.72
C PHE A 321 -22.15 11.45 0.85
N GLY A 322 -21.94 12.57 0.17
CA GLY A 322 -20.64 12.86 -0.46
C GLY A 322 -19.50 13.04 0.56
N VAL A 323 -18.26 13.24 0.06
CA VAL A 323 -17.02 13.24 0.86
C VAL A 323 -16.10 14.38 0.43
N LYS A 324 -15.32 14.89 1.40
CA LYS A 324 -14.43 16.06 1.27
C LYS A 324 -15.20 17.32 0.88
N GLU A 325 -14.47 18.44 0.76
CA GLU A 325 -14.99 19.66 0.17
C GLU A 325 -15.08 19.53 -1.35
N ARG A 326 -16.01 20.28 -1.95
CA ARG A 326 -16.21 20.28 -3.40
C ARG A 326 -15.03 20.96 -4.09
N ASN A 327 -14.39 20.28 -5.05
CA ASN A 327 -13.38 20.89 -5.93
C ASN A 327 -13.97 21.20 -7.31
N LEU A 328 -13.21 21.90 -8.16
CA LEU A 328 -13.63 22.29 -9.51
C LEU A 328 -14.13 21.09 -10.34
N GLU A 329 -13.37 20.00 -10.39
CA GLU A 329 -13.79 18.78 -11.10
C GLU A 329 -15.06 18.17 -10.52
N GLY A 330 -15.25 18.27 -9.20
CA GLY A 330 -16.48 17.85 -8.53
C GLY A 330 -17.69 18.72 -8.89
N GLN A 331 -17.49 20.02 -9.12
CA GLN A 331 -18.53 20.91 -9.63
C GLN A 331 -18.91 20.53 -11.06
N MET A 332 -17.94 20.24 -11.93
CA MET A 332 -18.22 19.79 -13.31
C MET A 332 -19.07 18.51 -13.36
N VAL A 333 -18.84 17.57 -12.43
CA VAL A 333 -19.67 16.35 -12.30
C VAL A 333 -21.12 16.67 -11.92
N VAL A 334 -21.31 17.62 -11.00
CA VAL A 334 -22.65 18.05 -10.56
C VAL A 334 -23.36 18.79 -11.69
N ASP A 335 -22.66 19.69 -12.39
CA ASP A 335 -23.22 20.45 -13.51
C ASP A 335 -23.62 19.53 -14.66
N PHE A 336 -22.76 18.58 -15.03
CA PHE A 336 -23.09 17.54 -16.01
C PHE A 336 -24.33 16.73 -15.58
N ALA A 337 -24.38 16.30 -14.32
CA ALA A 337 -25.52 15.56 -13.80
C ALA A 337 -26.83 16.36 -13.86
N LYS A 338 -26.77 17.67 -13.59
CA LYS A 338 -27.93 18.57 -13.70
C LYS A 338 -28.39 18.74 -15.14
N ARG A 339 -27.45 19.03 -16.05
CA ARG A 339 -27.75 19.20 -17.48
C ARG A 339 -28.36 17.96 -18.11
N MET A 340 -27.90 16.78 -17.70
CA MET A 340 -28.27 15.50 -18.31
C MET A 340 -29.37 14.73 -17.57
N ASP A 341 -29.99 15.35 -16.54
CA ASP A 341 -30.99 14.73 -15.65
C ASP A 341 -30.53 13.38 -15.09
N MET A 342 -29.33 13.38 -14.50
CA MET A 342 -28.68 12.19 -13.95
C MET A 342 -28.45 12.29 -12.45
N ALA A 343 -28.43 11.14 -11.78
CA ALA A 343 -28.16 11.06 -10.35
C ALA A 343 -26.75 10.54 -10.06
N VAL A 344 -26.03 11.22 -9.16
CA VAL A 344 -24.72 10.79 -8.63
C VAL A 344 -24.93 9.69 -7.59
N ALA A 345 -25.17 8.46 -8.05
CA ALA A 345 -25.62 7.32 -7.22
C ALA A 345 -24.77 7.03 -5.97
N ASN A 346 -23.48 7.34 -5.97
CA ASN A 346 -22.59 7.12 -4.82
C ASN A 346 -22.88 8.03 -3.61
N THR A 347 -23.62 9.12 -3.78
CA THR A 347 -23.91 10.11 -2.74
C THR A 347 -25.22 9.83 -1.97
N TYR A 348 -26.07 8.93 -2.47
CA TYR A 348 -27.38 8.63 -1.89
C TYR A 348 -27.35 7.67 -0.70
N PHE A 349 -26.23 6.94 -0.52
CA PHE A 349 -26.12 5.92 0.52
C PHE A 349 -24.97 6.19 1.47
N GLN A 350 -25.19 6.00 2.76
CA GLN A 350 -24.15 6.10 3.76
C GLN A 350 -23.18 4.91 3.65
N LYS A 351 -22.06 5.10 2.93
CA LYS A 351 -20.97 4.12 2.82
C LYS A 351 -19.83 4.44 3.79
N ARG A 352 -18.90 3.52 4.06
CA ARG A 352 -17.65 3.87 4.77
C ARG A 352 -16.86 4.85 3.90
N GLU A 353 -16.12 5.77 4.52
CA GLU A 353 -15.36 6.82 3.80
C GLU A 353 -14.40 6.24 2.75
N GLU A 354 -13.80 5.09 3.04
CA GLU A 354 -12.91 4.34 2.15
C GLU A 354 -13.60 3.76 0.89
N HIS A 355 -14.94 3.78 0.80
CA HIS A 355 -15.73 3.33 -0.37
C HIS A 355 -16.33 4.48 -1.17
N ARG A 356 -16.07 5.72 -0.73
CA ARG A 356 -16.62 6.94 -1.34
C ARG A 356 -15.58 7.70 -2.17
N VAL A 357 -14.31 7.30 -2.14
CA VAL A 357 -13.18 7.95 -2.85
C VAL A 357 -12.31 6.90 -3.54
N THR A 358 -12.06 7.04 -4.85
CA THR A 358 -11.33 6.07 -5.69
C THR A 358 -9.86 5.88 -5.28
N TYR A 359 -9.24 6.92 -4.69
CA TYR A 359 -7.80 6.99 -4.39
C TYR A 359 -7.27 5.99 -3.34
N LYS A 360 -8.13 5.29 -2.58
CA LYS A 360 -7.70 4.25 -1.60
C LYS A 360 -8.46 2.93 -1.73
N MET A 361 -9.11 2.69 -2.87
CA MET A 361 -10.09 1.61 -3.00
C MET A 361 -9.47 0.21 -2.93
N TRP A 362 -8.19 0.01 -3.25
CA TRP A 362 -7.55 -1.30 -3.10
C TRP A 362 -7.40 -1.75 -1.64
N LYS A 363 -7.19 -0.80 -0.72
CA LYS A 363 -7.13 -1.08 0.72
C LYS A 363 -8.53 -1.25 1.32
N GLY A 364 -9.47 -0.42 0.86
CA GLY A 364 -10.89 -0.55 1.21
C GLY A 364 -11.54 -1.84 0.69
N LEU A 365 -11.15 -2.33 -0.51
CA LEU A 365 -11.69 -3.58 -1.06
C LEU A 365 -11.34 -4.78 -0.19
N LYS A 366 -10.10 -4.87 0.32
CA LYS A 366 -9.67 -5.92 1.26
C LYS A 366 -10.48 -5.91 2.56
N ASP A 367 -10.81 -4.72 3.06
CA ASP A 367 -11.57 -4.51 4.29
C ASP A 367 -13.10 -4.75 4.14
N ILE A 368 -13.65 -4.67 2.91
CA ILE A 368 -15.08 -4.92 2.62
C ILE A 368 -15.35 -6.36 2.19
N THR A 369 -14.46 -6.92 1.37
CA THR A 369 -14.63 -8.27 0.80
C THR A 369 -14.48 -9.36 1.85
N ASN A 370 -13.95 -9.03 3.04
CA ASN A 370 -13.36 -10.01 3.94
C ASN A 370 -12.36 -10.93 3.22
N TYR A 371 -11.78 -10.45 2.10
CA TYR A 371 -10.72 -11.14 1.39
C TYR A 371 -9.46 -11.03 2.25
N LYS A 372 -9.37 -11.95 3.18
CA LYS A 372 -8.08 -12.59 3.42
C LYS A 372 -7.76 -13.31 2.12
N THR A 373 -6.53 -13.17 1.64
CA THR A 373 -5.91 -14.24 0.83
C THR A 373 -6.40 -15.55 1.44
N PRO A 374 -6.87 -16.55 0.66
CA PRO A 374 -7.01 -17.88 1.22
C PRO A 374 -5.71 -18.10 1.97
N SER A 375 -5.77 -18.20 3.30
CA SER A 375 -4.63 -18.76 4.00
C SER A 375 -4.51 -20.10 3.32
N PRO A 376 -3.42 -20.37 2.59
CA PRO A 376 -3.13 -21.75 2.29
C PRO A 376 -3.19 -22.41 3.67
N SER A 377 -4.09 -23.36 3.81
CA SER A 377 -4.19 -24.16 5.01
C SER A 377 -2.95 -25.05 5.05
N THR A 378 -1.80 -24.44 5.23
CA THR A 378 -0.80 -24.97 6.14
C THR A 378 -1.32 -24.52 7.50
N GLU A 379 -1.81 -25.44 8.32
CA GLU A 379 -2.22 -25.10 9.67
C GLU A 379 -1.05 -24.40 10.36
N ALA A 380 -1.20 -23.11 10.67
CA ALA A 380 -0.22 -22.41 11.47
C ALA A 380 -0.04 -23.22 12.77
N ASN A 381 1.16 -23.72 12.98
CA ASN A 381 1.52 -24.53 14.13
C ASN A 381 2.89 -24.08 14.64
N GLN A 382 3.30 -24.60 15.80
CA GLN A 382 4.58 -24.23 16.42
C GLN A 382 5.77 -24.58 15.50
N GLN A 383 5.74 -25.75 14.87
CA GLN A 383 6.83 -26.22 14.00
C GLN A 383 7.05 -25.29 12.81
N LEU A 384 6.00 -24.87 12.12
CA LEU A 384 6.10 -23.92 11.00
C LEU A 384 6.68 -22.57 11.43
N ALA A 385 6.42 -22.12 12.66
CA ALA A 385 7.02 -20.90 13.18
C ALA A 385 8.54 -21.07 13.40
N GLU A 386 8.98 -22.23 13.91
CA GLU A 386 10.41 -22.57 14.04
C GLU A 386 11.09 -22.71 12.67
N ASP A 387 10.49 -23.48 11.75
CA ASP A 387 11.01 -23.72 10.40
C ASP A 387 11.18 -22.40 9.64
N LEU A 388 10.21 -21.48 9.76
CA LEU A 388 10.33 -20.15 9.17
C LEU A 388 11.42 -19.31 9.83
N ASN A 389 11.58 -19.40 11.14
CA ASN A 389 12.62 -18.64 11.84
C ASN A 389 14.01 -19.14 11.42
N GLU A 390 14.21 -20.45 11.38
CA GLU A 390 15.43 -21.08 10.87
C GLU A 390 15.68 -20.69 9.41
N PHE A 391 14.65 -20.79 8.57
CA PHE A 391 14.74 -20.41 7.17
C PHE A 391 15.14 -18.95 6.99
N TYR A 392 14.59 -18.01 7.76
CA TYR A 392 14.98 -16.60 7.67
C TYR A 392 16.38 -16.33 8.23
N CYS A 393 16.88 -17.15 9.16
CA CYS A 393 18.23 -17.08 9.71
C CYS A 393 19.29 -17.83 8.87
N ARG A 394 18.91 -18.54 7.81
CA ARG A 394 19.84 -19.39 7.03
C ARG A 394 21.04 -18.67 6.40
N PHE A 395 20.99 -17.35 6.33
CA PHE A 395 22.07 -16.50 5.81
C PHE A 395 23.15 -16.18 6.84
N GLU A 396 23.00 -16.67 8.08
CA GLU A 396 23.99 -16.47 9.11
C GLU A 396 25.28 -17.19 8.74
N THR A 397 26.34 -16.42 8.52
CA THR A 397 27.67 -16.97 8.27
C THR A 397 28.36 -17.17 9.61
N ALA A 398 28.63 -18.42 9.98
CA ALA A 398 29.37 -18.73 11.19
C ALA A 398 30.80 -18.14 11.10
N GLY A 399 31.08 -17.13 11.93
CA GLY A 399 32.42 -16.64 12.25
C GLY A 399 33.45 -16.75 11.11
N LEU A 400 33.36 -15.87 10.11
CA LEU A 400 34.54 -15.54 9.33
C LEU A 400 35.51 -14.85 10.30
N THR A 401 36.44 -15.63 10.86
CA THR A 401 37.73 -15.08 11.27
C THR A 401 38.29 -14.33 10.07
N PRO A 402 38.95 -13.17 10.27
CA PRO A 402 39.60 -12.47 9.17
C PRO A 402 40.67 -13.42 8.59
N HIS A 403 40.33 -14.14 7.53
CA HIS A 403 41.33 -14.78 6.70
C HIS A 403 42.25 -13.66 6.24
N ALA A 404 43.55 -13.88 6.47
CA ALA A 404 44.61 -12.97 6.09
C ALA A 404 44.34 -12.42 4.68
N PRO A 405 44.61 -11.12 4.43
CA PRO A 405 44.34 -10.50 3.14
C PRO A 405 44.98 -11.36 2.05
N SER A 406 44.13 -11.95 1.21
CA SER A 406 44.61 -12.73 0.07
C SER A 406 45.42 -11.78 -0.80
N LYS A 407 46.73 -12.02 -0.87
CA LYS A 407 47.60 -11.36 -1.82
C LYS A 407 47.09 -11.72 -3.22
N HIS A 408 46.82 -10.69 -4.02
CA HIS A 408 46.36 -10.74 -5.42
C HIS A 408 44.86 -10.98 -5.64
N LEU A 409 44.10 -9.88 -5.68
CA LEU A 409 43.47 -9.45 -6.92
C LEU A 409 43.63 -7.93 -6.99
N SER A 410 44.15 -7.42 -8.11
CA SER A 410 44.44 -6.00 -8.31
C SER A 410 43.15 -5.18 -8.38
N THR A 411 42.59 -4.80 -7.22
CA THR A 411 41.88 -3.52 -7.14
C THR A 411 42.94 -2.46 -7.35
N GLN A 412 42.95 -1.79 -8.51
CA GLN A 412 43.66 -0.53 -8.60
C GLN A 412 43.21 0.31 -7.40
N PRO A 413 44.11 0.88 -6.60
CA PRO A 413 43.71 1.86 -5.61
C PRO A 413 43.01 2.95 -6.40
N LEU A 414 41.69 3.10 -6.19
CA LEU A 414 41.09 4.42 -6.29
C LEU A 414 42.06 5.30 -5.52
N THR A 415 42.70 6.24 -6.22
CA THR A 415 43.45 7.32 -5.59
C THR A 415 42.59 7.75 -4.41
N PRO A 416 43.12 7.72 -3.16
CA PRO A 416 42.30 8.09 -2.01
C PRO A 416 41.66 9.43 -2.40
N PRO A 417 40.31 9.53 -2.45
CA PRO A 417 39.70 10.82 -2.71
C PRO A 417 40.35 11.77 -1.73
N ALA A 418 40.93 12.86 -2.24
CA ALA A 418 41.73 13.81 -1.47
C ALA A 418 41.11 13.90 -0.08
N THR A 419 41.86 13.47 0.95
CA THR A 419 41.34 13.39 2.31
C THR A 419 40.63 14.71 2.55
N PRO A 420 39.30 14.71 2.78
CA PRO A 420 38.57 15.97 2.85
C PRO A 420 39.32 16.84 3.85
N LEU A 421 39.62 18.09 3.46
CA LEU A 421 40.48 19.02 4.22
C LEU A 421 40.02 19.18 5.69
N TYR A 422 38.79 18.74 5.99
CA TYR A 422 38.25 18.58 7.32
C TYR A 422 37.53 17.22 7.45
N PRO A 423 37.74 16.46 8.54
CA PRO A 423 36.92 15.30 8.84
C PRO A 423 35.44 15.72 8.93
N PRO A 424 34.49 14.87 8.50
CA PRO A 424 33.08 15.19 8.62
C PRO A 424 32.70 15.44 10.09
N PRO A 425 31.81 16.39 10.38
CA PRO A 425 31.47 16.76 11.74
C PRO A 425 30.88 15.57 12.49
N ALA A 426 31.23 15.42 13.77
CA ALA A 426 30.66 14.37 14.61
C ALA A 426 29.12 14.50 14.63
N LEU A 427 28.42 13.38 14.51
CA LEU A 427 26.97 13.37 14.60
C LEU A 427 26.56 13.65 16.05
N GLN A 428 25.97 14.81 16.28
CA GLN A 428 25.28 15.14 17.52
C GLN A 428 23.79 15.30 17.24
N ILE A 429 22.98 14.64 18.07
CA ILE A 429 21.52 14.68 17.96
C ILE A 429 20.98 15.66 18.98
N SER A 430 20.39 16.76 18.51
CA SER A 430 19.78 17.74 19.42
C SER A 430 18.43 17.26 19.92
N GLU A 431 17.97 17.84 21.03
CA GLU A 431 16.61 17.62 21.52
C GLU A 431 15.56 18.02 20.47
N ASP A 432 15.78 19.12 19.73
CA ASP A 432 14.83 19.54 18.69
C ASP A 432 14.74 18.53 17.55
N ASP A 433 15.85 17.91 17.14
CA ASP A 433 15.83 16.85 16.12
C ASP A 433 14.91 15.69 16.54
N VAL A 434 15.00 15.28 17.81
CA VAL A 434 14.16 14.23 18.39
C VAL A 434 12.70 14.68 18.50
N ARG A 435 12.45 15.90 18.97
CA ARG A 435 11.10 16.48 19.07
C ARG A 435 10.41 16.53 17.71
N GLN A 436 11.10 17.05 16.68
CA GLN A 436 10.57 17.17 15.33
C GLN A 436 10.25 15.79 14.72
N ILE A 437 11.09 14.78 14.96
CA ILE A 437 10.85 13.45 14.42
C ILE A 437 9.72 12.70 15.15
N PHE A 438 9.53 12.97 16.45
CA PHE A 438 8.44 12.46 17.25
C PHE A 438 7.09 13.05 16.81
N LEU A 439 7.02 14.37 16.58
CA LEU A 439 5.80 15.06 16.11
C LEU A 439 5.32 14.56 14.72
N LYS A 440 6.24 14.09 13.87
CA LYS A 440 5.94 13.54 12.53
C LYS A 440 5.32 12.13 12.56
N GLN A 441 5.19 11.49 13.73
CA GLN A 441 4.66 10.12 13.81
C GLN A 441 3.17 9.99 13.45
N LYS A 442 2.81 8.81 12.93
CA LYS A 442 1.42 8.43 12.64
C LYS A 442 0.87 7.63 13.81
N LYS A 443 -0.05 8.22 14.59
CA LYS A 443 -0.60 7.67 15.85
C LYS A 443 -1.12 6.22 15.79
N ARG A 444 -1.59 5.74 14.63
CA ARG A 444 -2.28 4.44 14.48
C ARG A 444 -1.38 3.28 14.01
N LYS A 445 -0.06 3.40 14.11
CA LYS A 445 0.86 2.30 13.80
C LYS A 445 1.08 1.41 15.03
N ALA A 446 1.38 0.13 14.80
CA ALA A 446 1.68 -0.81 15.88
C ALA A 446 3.06 -0.52 16.51
N PRO A 447 3.24 -0.75 17.82
CA PRO A 447 4.54 -0.66 18.48
C PRO A 447 5.45 -1.83 18.07
N GLY A 448 6.74 -1.68 18.38
CA GLY A 448 7.71 -2.77 18.33
C GLY A 448 7.68 -3.65 19.59
N PRO A 449 8.68 -4.53 19.77
CA PRO A 449 8.81 -5.39 20.95
C PRO A 449 9.00 -4.62 22.27
N ASP A 450 9.43 -3.35 22.19
CA ASP A 450 9.65 -2.41 23.29
C ASP A 450 8.36 -1.80 23.85
N GLY A 451 7.21 -2.01 23.20
CA GLY A 451 5.91 -1.53 23.69
C GLY A 451 5.64 -0.03 23.51
N VAL A 452 6.68 0.78 23.24
CA VAL A 452 6.56 2.22 23.02
C VAL A 452 5.75 2.52 21.76
N THR A 453 4.63 3.21 21.92
CA THR A 453 3.69 3.47 20.81
C THR A 453 4.01 4.76 20.06
N PRO A 454 3.79 4.82 18.73
CA PRO A 454 3.89 6.06 17.95
C PRO A 454 2.92 7.16 18.40
N ALA A 455 1.83 6.79 19.09
CA ALA A 455 0.90 7.73 19.68
C ALA A 455 1.56 8.45 20.87
N CYS A 456 2.14 7.69 21.81
CA CYS A 456 2.86 8.21 22.97
C CYS A 456 3.99 9.16 22.55
N LEU A 457 4.88 8.72 21.65
CA LEU A 457 5.99 9.54 21.16
C LEU A 457 5.51 10.87 20.55
N LYS A 458 4.39 10.86 19.82
CA LYS A 458 3.85 12.08 19.21
C LYS A 458 3.20 13.03 20.21
N THR A 459 2.47 12.50 21.19
CA THR A 459 1.74 13.34 22.15
C THR A 459 2.63 13.85 23.26
N CYS A 460 3.62 13.07 23.68
CA CYS A 460 4.58 13.42 24.71
C CYS A 460 5.92 13.82 24.08
N ALA A 461 5.89 14.44 22.88
CA ALA A 461 7.10 14.74 22.12
C ALA A 461 8.00 15.73 22.87
N ASP A 462 7.39 16.74 23.49
CA ASP A 462 8.11 17.78 24.23
C ASP A 462 8.79 17.22 25.49
N GLN A 463 8.08 16.34 26.22
CA GLN A 463 8.60 15.72 27.45
C GLN A 463 9.68 14.66 27.19
N LEU A 464 9.52 13.87 26.13
CA LEU A 464 10.38 12.71 25.87
C LEU A 464 11.60 13.06 24.99
N ALA A 465 11.60 14.21 24.31
CA ALA A 465 12.69 14.56 23.41
C ALA A 465 14.05 14.65 24.12
N PHE A 466 14.07 15.26 25.31
CA PHE A 466 15.29 15.42 26.11
C PHE A 466 15.93 14.05 26.41
N ILE A 467 15.20 13.14 27.05
CA ILE A 467 15.73 11.84 27.48
C ILE A 467 16.20 10.98 26.30
N PHE A 468 15.44 10.93 25.20
CA PHE A 468 15.85 10.16 24.03
C PHE A 468 17.05 10.80 23.30
N SER A 469 17.20 12.13 23.32
CA SER A 469 18.42 12.77 22.80
C SER A 469 19.67 12.36 23.59
N GLN A 470 19.57 12.28 24.92
CA GLN A 470 20.67 11.82 25.78
C GLN A 470 21.04 10.37 25.48
N ILE A 471 20.05 9.48 25.39
CA ILE A 471 20.26 8.05 25.08
C ILE A 471 20.86 7.88 23.68
N PHE A 472 20.38 8.60 22.67
CA PHE A 472 20.90 8.48 21.31
C PHE A 472 22.34 8.96 21.21
N ASN A 473 22.68 10.09 21.82
CA ASN A 473 24.08 10.55 21.84
C ASN A 473 24.97 9.58 22.62
N ARG A 474 24.52 9.06 23.77
CA ARG A 474 25.29 8.07 24.53
C ARG A 474 25.54 6.79 23.73
N SER A 475 24.52 6.32 22.98
CA SER A 475 24.65 5.20 22.05
C SER A 475 25.68 5.48 20.95
N LEU A 476 25.69 6.68 20.37
CA LEU A 476 26.68 7.09 19.37
C LEU A 476 28.10 7.20 19.94
N GLU A 477 28.25 7.75 21.15
CA GLU A 477 29.54 7.87 21.86
C GLU A 477 30.16 6.51 22.16
N LEU A 478 29.36 5.58 22.68
CA LEU A 478 29.79 4.22 22.98
C LEU A 478 29.93 3.34 21.73
N CYS A 479 29.44 3.81 20.57
CA CYS A 479 29.36 3.04 19.33
C CYS A 479 28.53 1.75 19.47
N GLU A 480 27.54 1.76 20.37
CA GLU A 480 26.75 0.60 20.75
C GLU A 480 25.25 0.89 20.62
N VAL A 481 24.48 -0.08 20.11
CA VAL A 481 23.02 0.00 20.05
C VAL A 481 22.41 -0.83 21.17
N PRO A 482 21.44 -0.30 21.95
CA PRO A 482 20.79 -1.06 23.00
C PRO A 482 20.13 -2.35 22.51
N VAL A 483 20.24 -3.44 23.26
CA VAL A 483 19.69 -4.77 22.90
C VAL A 483 18.18 -4.68 22.65
N CYS A 484 17.44 -3.87 23.41
CA CYS A 484 16.00 -3.69 23.20
C CYS A 484 15.66 -3.14 21.80
N PHE A 485 16.56 -2.36 21.19
CA PHE A 485 16.42 -1.83 19.82
C PHE A 485 16.84 -2.84 18.74
N LYS A 486 17.67 -3.83 19.09
CA LYS A 486 18.09 -4.93 18.22
C LYS A 486 17.07 -6.08 18.14
N ARG A 487 15.98 -6.01 18.90
CA ARG A 487 14.91 -7.03 18.91
C ARG A 487 13.91 -6.81 17.78
N SER A 488 13.52 -7.90 17.11
CA SER A 488 12.49 -7.88 16.08
C SER A 488 11.50 -9.03 16.21
N THR A 489 10.25 -8.77 15.86
CA THR A 489 9.23 -9.80 15.67
C THR A 489 8.91 -9.90 14.18
N ILE A 490 9.26 -11.02 13.57
CA ILE A 490 8.99 -11.31 12.17
C ILE A 490 7.56 -11.82 12.03
N ILE A 491 6.78 -11.13 11.20
CA ILE A 491 5.43 -11.54 10.79
C ILE A 491 5.51 -12.07 9.36
N PRO A 492 5.44 -13.40 9.14
CA PRO A 492 5.47 -13.98 7.81
C PRO A 492 4.18 -13.66 7.06
N ILE A 493 4.30 -13.08 5.85
CA ILE A 493 3.16 -12.77 4.98
C ILE A 493 3.26 -13.59 3.70
N PRO A 494 2.25 -14.43 3.37
CA PRO A 494 2.19 -15.12 2.09
C PRO A 494 2.32 -14.17 0.89
N LYS A 495 3.31 -14.40 0.02
CA LYS A 495 3.51 -13.71 -1.26
C LYS A 495 2.44 -14.11 -2.28
N LYS A 496 1.97 -15.36 -2.20
CA LYS A 496 0.97 -15.95 -3.12
C LYS A 496 -0.08 -16.78 -2.37
N PRO A 497 -1.28 -17.02 -2.95
CA PRO A 497 -2.38 -17.71 -2.28
C PRO A 497 -2.09 -19.19 -1.96
N LYS A 498 -1.33 -19.88 -2.81
CA LYS A 498 -0.92 -21.27 -2.59
C LYS A 498 0.57 -21.29 -2.23
N ILE A 499 0.87 -21.52 -0.96
CA ILE A 499 2.25 -21.68 -0.49
C ILE A 499 2.73 -23.06 -0.92
N THR A 500 3.88 -23.08 -1.60
CA THR A 500 4.56 -24.28 -2.06
C THR A 500 5.89 -24.51 -1.35
N GLY A 501 6.44 -23.49 -0.69
CA GLY A 501 7.62 -23.58 0.17
C GLY A 501 7.82 -22.33 1.01
N LEU A 502 8.83 -22.36 1.90
CA LEU A 502 9.10 -21.27 2.86
C LEU A 502 9.47 -19.94 2.17
N ASN A 503 10.05 -20.01 0.96
CA ASN A 503 10.33 -18.86 0.08
C ASN A 503 9.10 -18.03 -0.30
N ASP A 504 7.91 -18.62 -0.22
CA ASP A 504 6.66 -17.95 -0.55
C ASP A 504 6.15 -17.06 0.59
N TYR A 505 6.83 -17.02 1.74
CA TYR A 505 6.54 -16.06 2.81
C TYR A 505 7.51 -14.88 2.77
N ARG A 506 6.98 -13.66 2.80
CA ARG A 506 7.76 -12.43 3.01
C ARG A 506 7.92 -12.19 4.52
N PRO A 507 9.15 -12.07 5.05
CA PRO A 507 9.37 -11.70 6.43
C PRO A 507 9.12 -10.19 6.61
N VAL A 508 8.11 -9.80 7.41
CA VAL A 508 7.91 -8.39 7.80
C VAL A 508 8.41 -8.19 9.22
N ALA A 509 9.50 -7.45 9.38
CA ALA A 509 10.08 -7.16 10.69
C ALA A 509 9.32 -6.03 11.42
N LEU A 510 8.78 -6.35 12.59
CA LEU A 510 8.34 -5.36 13.58
C LEU A 510 9.51 -5.07 14.53
N THR A 511 10.19 -3.95 14.30
CA THR A 511 11.27 -3.42 15.16
C THR A 511 10.75 -2.23 16.00
N SER A 512 11.53 -1.84 17.02
CA SER A 512 11.25 -0.68 17.88
C SER A 512 10.91 0.56 17.05
N VAL A 513 9.86 1.27 17.46
CA VAL A 513 9.49 2.54 16.81
C VAL A 513 10.57 3.58 17.08
N VAL A 514 11.08 3.65 18.30
CA VAL A 514 12.15 4.56 18.70
C VAL A 514 13.40 4.31 17.87
N MET A 515 13.82 3.05 17.72
CA MET A 515 14.96 2.70 16.87
C MET A 515 14.77 3.18 15.42
N LYS A 516 13.58 3.01 14.83
CA LYS A 516 13.29 3.53 13.48
C LYS A 516 13.40 5.04 13.36
N LEU A 517 13.27 5.79 14.45
CA LEU A 517 13.46 7.25 14.47
C LEU A 517 14.93 7.58 14.62
N PHE A 518 15.66 6.87 15.47
CA PHE A 518 17.10 6.99 15.59
C PHE A 518 17.80 6.68 14.25
N GLU A 519 17.41 5.59 13.58
CA GLU A 519 17.86 5.23 12.25
C GLU A 519 17.67 6.37 11.22
N ARG A 520 16.59 7.17 11.33
CA ARG A 520 16.33 8.29 10.40
C ARG A 520 17.29 9.45 10.61
N LEU A 521 17.69 9.70 11.86
CA LEU A 521 18.65 10.75 12.20
C LEU A 521 20.04 10.36 11.67
N VAL A 522 20.47 9.12 11.93
CA VAL A 522 21.71 8.56 11.38
C VAL A 522 21.66 8.51 9.84
N LEU A 523 20.52 8.14 9.25
CA LEU A 523 20.35 8.12 7.80
C LEU A 523 20.55 9.51 7.18
N ALA A 524 20.02 10.57 7.79
CA ALA A 524 20.17 11.92 7.29
C ALA A 524 21.65 12.34 7.27
N TYR A 525 22.37 12.04 8.36
CA TYR A 525 23.81 12.27 8.46
C TYR A 525 24.61 11.49 7.40
N LEU A 526 24.38 10.18 7.29
CA LEU A 526 25.07 9.32 6.31
C LEU A 526 24.84 9.79 4.88
N LYS A 527 23.60 10.16 4.53
CA LYS A 527 23.29 10.69 3.19
C LYS A 527 24.05 11.97 2.89
N ASN A 528 24.23 12.85 3.88
CA ASN A 528 24.96 14.10 3.70
C ASN A 528 26.44 13.85 3.38
N ILE A 529 27.10 12.95 4.12
CA ILE A 529 28.54 12.69 3.96
C ILE A 529 28.86 11.75 2.79
N THR A 530 27.98 10.78 2.47
CA THR A 530 28.25 9.77 1.42
C THR A 530 27.61 10.11 0.08
N GLY A 531 26.59 10.98 0.04
CA GLY A 531 25.81 11.27 -1.16
C GLY A 531 26.64 11.65 -2.41
N PRO A 532 27.65 12.52 -2.28
CA PRO A 532 28.54 12.89 -3.40
C PRO A 532 29.50 11.77 -3.84
N LEU A 533 29.78 10.80 -2.96
CA LEU A 533 30.73 9.69 -3.19
C LEU A 533 30.06 8.46 -3.81
N LEU A 534 28.73 8.47 -3.91
CA LEU A 534 27.97 7.38 -4.52
C LEU A 534 28.19 7.35 -6.02
N ASP A 535 28.38 6.15 -6.55
CA ASP A 535 28.44 5.87 -7.97
C ASP A 535 27.30 6.59 -8.73
N PRO A 536 27.62 7.42 -9.75
CA PRO A 536 26.62 8.07 -10.59
C PRO A 536 25.60 7.11 -11.22
N LEU A 537 26.00 5.86 -11.48
CA LEU A 537 25.16 4.81 -12.06
C LEU A 537 24.39 3.98 -11.01
N GLN A 538 24.47 4.35 -9.72
CA GLN A 538 23.53 3.91 -8.69
C GLN A 538 22.32 4.85 -8.66
N PHE A 539 21.15 4.35 -9.00
CA PHE A 539 19.91 5.13 -9.09
C PHE A 539 18.96 4.92 -7.91
N ALA A 540 18.97 3.74 -7.30
CA ALA A 540 18.07 3.47 -6.19
C ALA A 540 18.45 4.22 -4.92
N TYR A 541 17.44 4.50 -4.08
CA TYR A 541 17.56 5.07 -2.74
C TYR A 541 18.23 6.45 -2.64
N ARG A 542 18.51 7.09 -3.78
CA ARG A 542 18.99 8.47 -3.88
C ARG A 542 17.83 9.45 -3.98
N ALA A 543 18.03 10.65 -3.44
CA ALA A 543 17.11 11.74 -3.68
C ALA A 543 17.19 12.16 -5.16
N ASN A 544 16.05 12.53 -5.75
CA ASN A 544 15.97 13.02 -7.14
C ASN A 544 16.50 12.04 -8.20
N ARG A 545 16.33 10.73 -7.94
CA ARG A 545 16.57 9.66 -8.90
C ARG A 545 15.38 8.71 -8.92
N SER A 546 15.06 8.22 -10.10
CA SER A 546 13.92 7.36 -10.39
C SER A 546 14.33 6.19 -11.28
N VAL A 547 13.41 5.23 -11.45
CA VAL A 547 13.60 4.15 -12.43
C VAL A 547 13.69 4.71 -13.85
N ASP A 548 12.94 5.78 -14.14
CA ASP A 548 12.96 6.42 -15.46
C ASP A 548 14.34 7.01 -15.77
N ASP A 549 15.04 7.57 -14.79
CA ASP A 549 16.41 8.09 -14.97
C ASP A 549 17.39 6.96 -15.34
N ALA A 550 17.29 5.80 -14.66
CA ALA A 550 18.12 4.63 -14.95
C ALA A 550 17.87 4.13 -16.38
N VAL A 551 16.60 4.00 -16.78
CA VAL A 551 16.21 3.54 -18.11
C VAL A 551 16.68 4.53 -19.18
N ASN A 552 16.47 5.83 -18.99
CA ASN A 552 16.89 6.86 -19.94
C ASN A 552 18.41 6.90 -20.09
N MET A 553 19.16 6.76 -19.00
CA MET A 553 20.63 6.71 -19.05
C MET A 553 21.14 5.46 -19.76
N GLY A 554 20.53 4.29 -19.49
CA GLY A 554 20.85 3.05 -20.20
C GLY A 554 20.58 3.17 -21.70
N LEU A 555 19.39 3.66 -22.08
CA LEU A 555 19.01 3.89 -23.47
C LEU A 555 19.96 4.88 -24.17
N HIS A 556 20.39 5.92 -23.47
CA HIS A 556 21.36 6.88 -24.02
C HIS A 556 22.68 6.20 -24.41
N PHE A 557 23.27 5.40 -23.51
CA PHE A 557 24.50 4.64 -23.82
C PHE A 557 24.30 3.66 -24.99
N ILE A 558 23.17 2.95 -25.00
CA ILE A 558 22.84 1.97 -26.03
C ILE A 558 22.72 2.64 -27.40
N LEU A 559 21.85 3.65 -27.52
CA LEU A 559 21.55 4.29 -28.80
C LEU A 559 22.75 5.06 -29.36
N GLN A 560 23.47 5.79 -28.50
CA GLN A 560 24.67 6.53 -28.91
C GLN A 560 25.76 5.60 -29.46
N HIS A 561 25.88 4.38 -28.93
CA HIS A 561 26.84 3.41 -29.44
C HIS A 561 26.37 2.79 -30.76
N LEU A 562 25.09 2.44 -30.87
CA LEU A 562 24.49 1.84 -32.06
C LEU A 562 24.44 2.77 -33.29
N ASP A 563 24.59 4.08 -33.11
CA ASP A 563 24.72 5.05 -34.21
C ASP A 563 26.05 4.90 -34.98
N LYS A 564 26.99 4.09 -34.49
CA LYS A 564 28.28 3.82 -35.14
C LYS A 564 28.19 2.59 -36.06
N SER A 565 29.03 2.55 -37.10
CA SER A 565 29.13 1.37 -37.96
C SER A 565 29.90 0.24 -37.27
N GLY A 566 29.49 -1.02 -37.50
CA GLY A 566 30.21 -2.20 -36.99
C GLY A 566 29.94 -2.54 -35.52
N THR A 567 29.07 -1.78 -34.84
CA THR A 567 28.80 -1.94 -33.41
C THR A 567 27.49 -2.67 -33.10
N TYR A 568 27.42 -3.31 -31.94
CA TYR A 568 26.20 -3.84 -31.32
C TYR A 568 26.32 -3.76 -29.79
N VAL A 569 25.24 -4.03 -29.07
CA VAL A 569 25.21 -3.94 -27.60
C VAL A 569 24.70 -5.24 -26.99
N ARG A 570 25.37 -5.72 -25.94
CA ARG A 570 24.88 -6.82 -25.08
C ARG A 570 24.42 -6.27 -23.74
N LEU A 571 23.29 -6.76 -23.26
CA LEU A 571 22.64 -6.33 -22.02
C LEU A 571 22.43 -7.55 -21.14
N LEU A 572 23.12 -7.61 -20.00
CA LEU A 572 22.91 -8.64 -19.00
C LEU A 572 22.12 -8.06 -17.83
N PHE A 573 20.92 -8.57 -17.61
CA PHE A 573 20.09 -8.23 -16.46
C PHE A 573 20.42 -9.21 -15.33
N VAL A 574 21.05 -8.72 -14.27
CA VAL A 574 21.51 -9.49 -13.11
C VAL A 574 20.60 -9.20 -11.93
N GLU A 575 20.06 -10.25 -11.29
CA GLU A 575 19.33 -10.16 -10.03
C GLU A 575 20.12 -10.84 -8.91
N LEU A 576 20.29 -10.16 -7.77
CA LEU A 576 20.94 -10.72 -6.58
C LEU A 576 19.95 -11.48 -5.69
N SER A 577 20.32 -12.69 -5.28
CA SER A 577 19.52 -13.54 -4.40
C SER A 577 19.53 -13.01 -2.97
N SER A 578 18.37 -12.51 -2.51
CA SER A 578 18.16 -12.08 -1.10
C SER A 578 19.22 -11.10 -0.57
N ALA A 579 19.67 -10.17 -1.42
CA ALA A 579 20.88 -9.36 -1.22
C ALA A 579 20.98 -8.64 0.14
N PHE A 580 19.87 -8.12 0.66
CA PHE A 580 19.87 -7.48 1.98
C PHE A 580 20.25 -8.44 3.12
N ASN A 581 19.85 -9.70 3.03
CA ASN A 581 20.08 -10.68 4.09
C ASN A 581 21.51 -11.22 4.11
N THR A 582 22.33 -10.93 3.10
CA THR A 582 23.68 -11.48 2.97
C THR A 582 24.79 -10.47 3.25
N ILE A 583 24.45 -9.21 3.58
CA ILE A 583 25.41 -8.17 3.98
C ILE A 583 26.22 -8.66 5.18
N ILE A 584 27.55 -8.70 5.05
CA ILE A 584 28.44 -8.99 6.16
C ILE A 584 28.86 -7.66 6.84
N PRO A 585 28.57 -7.45 8.14
CA PRO A 585 28.86 -6.17 8.80
C PRO A 585 30.33 -5.76 8.77
N THR A 586 31.26 -6.70 8.91
CA THR A 586 32.71 -6.42 8.88
C THR A 586 33.19 -5.98 7.49
N LEU A 587 32.65 -6.57 6.42
CA LEU A 587 32.92 -6.11 5.04
C LEU A 587 32.32 -4.73 4.79
N LEU A 588 31.08 -4.50 5.26
CA LEU A 588 30.44 -3.19 5.17
C LEU A 588 31.26 -2.12 5.90
N GLN A 589 31.76 -2.42 7.10
CA GLN A 589 32.61 -1.52 7.88
C GLN A 589 33.87 -1.09 7.11
N THR A 590 34.54 -2.03 6.44
CA THR A 590 35.70 -1.73 5.59
C THR A 590 35.32 -0.77 4.46
N LYS A 591 34.20 -1.03 3.76
CA LYS A 591 33.73 -0.17 2.66
C LYS A 591 33.31 1.23 3.13
N LEU A 592 32.64 1.33 4.29
CA LEU A 592 32.28 2.62 4.88
C LEU A 592 33.53 3.44 5.24
N THR A 593 34.57 2.78 5.74
CA THR A 593 35.85 3.42 6.05
C THR A 593 36.52 3.96 4.77
N GLN A 594 36.47 3.21 3.66
CA GLN A 594 36.95 3.68 2.35
C GLN A 594 36.17 4.89 1.83
N LEU A 595 34.88 5.01 2.19
CA LEU A 595 34.03 6.16 1.89
C LEU A 595 34.19 7.32 2.90
N SER A 596 35.26 7.31 3.72
CA SER A 596 35.55 8.35 4.72
C SER A 596 34.44 8.54 5.76
N VAL A 597 33.62 7.52 6.02
CA VAL A 597 32.66 7.54 7.14
C VAL A 597 33.44 7.43 8.47
N PRO A 598 33.13 8.25 9.49
CA PRO A 598 33.82 8.18 10.78
C PRO A 598 33.81 6.78 11.39
N SER A 599 34.95 6.36 11.95
CA SER A 599 35.12 5.03 12.57
C SER A 599 34.06 4.75 13.64
N SER A 600 33.69 5.75 14.46
CA SER A 600 32.63 5.62 15.47
C SER A 600 31.27 5.25 14.87
N ILE A 601 30.89 5.90 13.76
CA ILE A 601 29.64 5.60 13.05
C ILE A 601 29.71 4.23 12.38
N CYS A 602 30.88 3.85 11.83
CA CYS A 602 31.08 2.51 11.29
C CYS A 602 30.89 1.44 12.37
N GLN A 603 31.48 1.61 13.55
CA GLN A 603 31.33 0.70 14.69
C GLN A 603 29.87 0.65 15.19
N TRP A 604 29.21 1.80 15.27
CA TRP A 604 27.80 1.87 15.63
C TRP A 604 26.90 1.13 14.61
N ILE A 605 27.17 1.25 13.30
CA ILE A 605 26.48 0.49 12.26
C ILE A 605 26.76 -1.01 12.38
N THR A 606 28.01 -1.40 12.68
CA THR A 606 28.36 -2.79 12.95
C THR A 606 27.54 -3.31 14.14
N SER A 607 27.51 -2.59 15.26
CA SER A 607 26.67 -2.93 16.42
C SER A 607 25.19 -3.02 16.05
N PHE A 608 24.67 -2.09 15.25
CA PHE A 608 23.29 -2.12 14.77
C PHE A 608 22.94 -3.39 13.97
N LEU A 609 23.90 -3.94 13.22
CA LEU A 609 23.70 -5.12 12.36
C LEU A 609 24.03 -6.44 13.04
N THR A 610 24.84 -6.44 14.11
CA THR A 610 25.24 -7.64 14.85
C THR A 610 24.38 -7.91 16.09
N ASP A 611 24.32 -9.18 16.47
CA ASP A 611 23.67 -9.68 17.68
C ASP A 611 22.19 -9.28 17.78
N ARG A 612 21.50 -9.29 16.65
CA ARG A 612 20.08 -8.95 16.59
C ARG A 612 19.25 -10.17 16.93
N HIS A 613 18.31 -10.00 17.83
CA HIS A 613 17.42 -11.09 18.22
C HIS A 613 16.12 -11.01 17.42
N GLN A 614 15.78 -12.09 16.74
CA GLN A 614 14.51 -12.24 16.03
C GLN A 614 13.73 -13.46 16.49
N LEU A 615 12.42 -13.34 16.42
CA LEU A 615 11.49 -14.46 16.53
C LEU A 615 10.40 -14.34 15.46
N VAL A 616 9.78 -15.45 15.10
CA VAL A 616 8.67 -15.51 14.16
C VAL A 616 7.36 -15.67 14.93
N LYS A 617 6.35 -14.86 14.59
CA LYS A 617 5.00 -14.97 15.17
C LYS A 617 3.97 -15.32 14.10
N LEU A 618 3.34 -16.50 14.25
CA LEU A 618 2.27 -17.01 13.41
C LEU A 618 0.98 -17.18 14.23
N GLY A 619 0.12 -16.16 14.19
CA GLY A 619 -1.12 -16.16 14.97
C GLY A 619 -0.84 -16.19 16.47
N LYS A 620 -1.10 -17.34 17.12
CA LYS A 620 -0.83 -17.56 18.55
C LYS A 620 0.53 -18.21 18.82
N PHE A 621 1.18 -18.76 17.80
CA PHE A 621 2.47 -19.45 17.92
C PHE A 621 3.60 -18.45 17.77
N THR A 622 4.62 -18.61 18.62
CA THR A 622 5.81 -17.78 18.65
C THR A 622 7.00 -18.72 18.66
N SER A 623 7.92 -18.59 17.71
CA SER A 623 9.14 -19.39 17.70
C SER A 623 10.06 -19.01 18.87
N ASN A 624 11.07 -19.84 19.10
CA ASN A 624 12.23 -19.46 19.89
C ASN A 624 12.92 -18.23 19.30
N SER A 625 13.60 -17.47 20.16
CA SER A 625 14.45 -16.36 19.74
C SER A 625 15.73 -16.90 19.11
N ARG A 626 16.14 -16.32 17.98
CA ARG A 626 17.42 -16.60 17.31
C ARG A 626 18.19 -15.30 17.16
N THR A 627 19.51 -15.39 17.29
CA THR A 627 20.42 -14.26 17.10
C THR A 627 20.95 -14.27 15.68
N THR A 628 20.99 -13.11 15.02
CA THR A 628 21.58 -12.93 13.69
C THR A 628 22.55 -11.77 13.69
N SER A 629 23.74 -12.02 13.14
CA SER A 629 24.81 -11.04 12.94
C SER A 629 25.13 -10.84 11.46
N THR A 630 24.36 -11.46 10.56
CA THR A 630 24.44 -11.25 9.11
C THR A 630 23.18 -10.58 8.56
N GLY A 631 23.35 -9.74 7.55
CA GLY A 631 22.28 -9.12 6.78
C GLY A 631 21.62 -7.92 7.46
N ALA A 632 20.88 -7.13 6.68
CA ALA A 632 20.06 -6.02 7.15
C ALA A 632 18.58 -6.40 7.10
N LEU A 633 17.84 -6.13 8.19
CA LEU A 633 16.44 -6.54 8.33
C LEU A 633 15.54 -5.84 7.31
N GLN A 634 14.69 -6.63 6.63
CA GLN A 634 13.71 -6.08 5.70
C GLN A 634 12.69 -5.20 6.43
N GLY A 635 12.70 -3.89 6.11
CA GLY A 635 11.80 -2.89 6.71
C GLY A 635 12.45 -1.98 7.76
N CYS A 636 13.75 -2.15 8.02
CA CYS A 636 14.57 -1.13 8.68
C CYS A 636 14.79 0.07 7.76
N VAL A 637 15.01 1.23 8.37
CA VAL A 637 15.14 2.52 7.68
C VAL A 637 16.53 2.68 7.05
N LEU A 638 17.58 2.21 7.72
CA LEU A 638 18.95 2.33 7.24
C LEU A 638 19.30 1.33 6.14
N SER A 639 18.69 0.14 6.15
CA SER A 639 19.07 -0.98 5.27
C SER A 639 19.19 -0.64 3.78
N PRO A 640 18.27 0.14 3.17
CA PRO A 640 18.40 0.53 1.77
C PRO A 640 19.68 1.30 1.44
N LEU A 641 20.04 2.27 2.28
CA LEU A 641 21.27 3.04 2.07
C LEU A 641 22.51 2.17 2.33
N LEU A 642 22.50 1.37 3.40
CA LEU A 642 23.64 0.50 3.73
C LEU A 642 23.93 -0.48 2.58
N PHE A 643 22.90 -1.00 1.92
CA PHE A 643 23.07 -1.82 0.73
C PHE A 643 23.69 -1.05 -0.43
N SER A 644 23.20 0.16 -0.73
CA SER A 644 23.81 1.02 -1.76
C SER A 644 25.28 1.35 -1.49
N LEU A 645 25.65 1.53 -0.22
CA LEU A 645 27.04 1.76 0.20
C LEU A 645 27.87 0.47 0.09
N TYR A 646 27.28 -0.68 0.41
CA TYR A 646 27.91 -2.00 0.29
C TYR A 646 28.29 -2.36 -1.14
N THR A 647 27.47 -1.96 -2.11
CA THR A 647 27.69 -2.21 -3.54
C THR A 647 28.24 -1.00 -4.29
N ASN A 648 28.76 0.01 -3.58
CA ASN A 648 29.16 1.27 -4.21
C ASN A 648 30.40 1.09 -5.11
N ASP A 649 31.35 0.28 -4.67
CA ASP A 649 32.59 -0.08 -5.38
C ASP A 649 32.40 -1.13 -6.47
N CYS A 650 31.17 -1.62 -6.68
CA CYS A 650 30.82 -2.45 -7.83
C CYS A 650 30.64 -1.56 -9.07
N THR A 651 31.74 -1.20 -9.72
CA THR A 651 31.79 -0.33 -10.90
C THR A 651 32.61 -0.99 -11.99
N SER A 652 32.29 -0.71 -13.26
CA SER A 652 33.09 -1.22 -14.38
C SER A 652 34.51 -0.64 -14.36
N THR A 653 35.48 -1.47 -14.73
CA THR A 653 36.85 -1.03 -14.97
C THR A 653 37.09 -0.60 -16.43
N ASP A 654 36.22 -1.01 -17.35
CA ASP A 654 36.34 -0.74 -18.77
C ASP A 654 35.33 0.32 -19.24
N PRO A 655 35.75 1.37 -19.97
CA PRO A 655 34.85 2.41 -20.47
C PRO A 655 33.80 1.89 -21.48
N SER A 656 34.01 0.74 -22.10
CA SER A 656 33.06 0.08 -23.00
C SER A 656 31.99 -0.73 -22.27
N VAL A 657 32.09 -0.88 -20.94
CA VAL A 657 31.06 -1.55 -20.14
C VAL A 657 30.45 -0.57 -19.13
N LYS A 658 29.12 -0.65 -18.93
CA LYS A 658 28.38 0.16 -17.96
C LYS A 658 27.60 -0.73 -17.01
N LEU A 659 27.74 -0.51 -15.71
CA LEU A 659 26.97 -1.18 -14.67
C LEU A 659 25.92 -0.20 -14.14
N LEU A 660 24.66 -0.38 -14.55
CA LEU A 660 23.54 0.40 -14.01
C LEU A 660 22.94 -0.35 -12.84
N LYS A 661 22.87 0.28 -11.67
CA LYS A 661 22.37 -0.33 -10.44
C LYS A 661 21.07 0.33 -10.01
N PHE A 662 20.06 -0.49 -9.74
CA PHE A 662 18.83 -0.07 -9.08
C PHE A 662 18.52 -1.05 -7.94
N ALA A 663 19.02 -0.73 -6.75
CA ALA A 663 18.95 -1.60 -5.59
C ALA A 663 19.65 -2.93 -5.89
N ASP A 664 18.96 -4.06 -5.73
CA ASP A 664 19.44 -5.41 -6.01
C ASP A 664 19.46 -5.77 -7.50
N ASP A 665 18.81 -4.98 -8.36
CA ASP A 665 18.84 -5.16 -9.81
C ASP A 665 20.09 -4.46 -10.39
N THR A 666 20.90 -5.19 -11.16
CA THR A 666 22.06 -4.64 -11.87
C THR A 666 21.96 -4.96 -13.36
N THR A 667 22.17 -3.98 -14.22
CA THR A 667 22.22 -4.17 -15.67
C THR A 667 23.64 -3.90 -16.16
N VAL A 668 24.28 -4.90 -16.75
CA VAL A 668 25.59 -4.76 -17.41
C VAL A 668 25.34 -4.48 -18.89
N ILE A 669 25.87 -3.37 -19.38
CA ILE A 669 25.76 -2.93 -20.78
C ILE A 669 27.14 -3.01 -21.41
N GLY A 670 27.36 -4.00 -22.29
CA GLY A 670 28.58 -4.12 -23.09
C GLY A 670 28.43 -3.44 -24.44
N LEU A 671 29.24 -2.41 -24.70
CA LEU A 671 29.27 -1.65 -25.93
C LEU A 671 30.28 -2.28 -26.90
N ILE A 672 29.80 -3.19 -27.75
CA ILE A 672 30.67 -4.03 -28.58
C ILE A 672 31.00 -3.35 -29.89
N GLN A 673 32.28 -3.38 -30.27
CA GLN A 673 32.78 -2.87 -31.54
C GLN A 673 33.51 -3.96 -32.30
N ASP A 674 33.21 -4.09 -33.59
CA ASP A 674 33.89 -5.01 -34.53
C ASP A 674 33.91 -6.49 -34.08
N GLY A 675 32.98 -6.88 -33.21
CA GLY A 675 32.87 -8.25 -32.69
C GLY A 675 33.73 -8.56 -31.47
N ASP A 676 34.49 -7.59 -30.93
CA ASP A 676 35.32 -7.81 -29.75
C ASP A 676 34.50 -7.74 -28.45
N GLU A 677 34.17 -8.92 -27.91
CA GLU A 677 33.43 -9.05 -26.65
C GLU A 677 34.32 -9.21 -25.41
N SER A 678 35.65 -9.09 -25.57
CA SER A 678 36.61 -9.44 -24.51
C SER A 678 36.38 -8.65 -23.22
N ALA A 679 36.19 -7.32 -23.34
CA ALA A 679 35.91 -6.44 -22.20
C ALA A 679 34.59 -6.81 -21.48
N TYR A 680 33.53 -7.08 -22.24
CA TYR A 680 32.23 -7.46 -21.69
C TYR A 680 32.30 -8.79 -20.93
N ARG A 681 32.95 -9.81 -21.51
CA ARG A 681 33.10 -11.13 -20.88
C ARG A 681 33.98 -11.04 -19.62
N GLN A 682 35.09 -10.30 -19.70
CA GLN A 682 35.95 -10.06 -18.55
C GLN A 682 35.21 -9.35 -17.41
N GLU A 683 34.36 -8.36 -17.73
CA GLU A 683 33.57 -7.65 -16.73
C GLU A 683 32.52 -8.57 -16.07
N ILE A 684 31.91 -9.51 -16.81
CA ILE A 684 31.00 -10.52 -16.22
C ILE A 684 31.74 -11.42 -15.23
N GLU A 685 32.94 -11.88 -15.58
CA GLU A 685 33.77 -12.70 -14.70
C GLU A 685 34.18 -11.92 -13.44
N GLN A 686 34.59 -10.65 -13.61
CA GLN A 686 34.90 -9.75 -12.50
C GLN A 686 33.69 -9.50 -11.61
N LEU A 687 32.49 -9.30 -12.18
CA LEU A 687 31.25 -9.13 -11.42
C LEU A 687 30.91 -10.38 -10.61
N ALA A 688 31.07 -11.57 -11.17
CA ALA A 688 30.83 -12.84 -10.47
C ALA A 688 31.84 -13.06 -9.33
N ALA A 689 33.12 -12.77 -9.58
CA ALA A 689 34.17 -12.81 -8.55
C ALA A 689 33.90 -11.77 -7.45
N TRP A 690 33.54 -10.54 -7.82
CA TRP A 690 33.19 -9.48 -6.88
C TRP A 690 31.99 -9.87 -6.01
N CYS A 691 30.92 -10.41 -6.60
CA CYS A 691 29.76 -10.89 -5.82
C CYS A 691 30.18 -11.96 -4.80
N SER A 692 31.00 -12.92 -5.21
CA SER A 692 31.53 -13.98 -4.34
C SER A 692 32.36 -13.40 -3.18
N CYS A 693 33.27 -12.47 -3.45
CA CYS A 693 34.09 -11.80 -2.43
C CYS A 693 33.25 -10.95 -1.46
N ASN A 694 32.07 -10.49 -1.89
CA ASN A 694 31.17 -9.66 -1.10
C ASN A 694 29.99 -10.45 -0.51
N ASN A 695 30.04 -11.79 -0.49
CA ASN A 695 28.95 -12.64 0.03
C ASN A 695 27.58 -12.30 -0.59
N LEU A 696 27.58 -12.06 -1.91
CA LEU A 696 26.39 -11.85 -2.70
C LEU A 696 26.25 -13.02 -3.67
N GLU A 697 25.05 -13.57 -3.75
CA GLU A 697 24.75 -14.70 -4.62
C GLU A 697 23.97 -14.22 -5.85
N LEU A 698 24.44 -14.59 -7.04
CA LEU A 698 23.77 -14.29 -8.30
C LEU A 698 22.60 -15.24 -8.53
N ASN A 699 21.43 -14.71 -8.91
CA ASN A 699 20.28 -15.54 -9.28
C ASN A 699 20.32 -15.90 -10.76
N THR A 700 21.09 -16.94 -11.12
CA THR A 700 21.28 -17.36 -12.51
C THR A 700 19.99 -17.75 -13.23
N LEU A 701 18.95 -18.19 -12.52
CA LEU A 701 17.64 -18.53 -13.09
C LEU A 701 16.82 -17.31 -13.53
N LYS A 702 17.19 -16.12 -13.05
CA LYS A 702 16.53 -14.86 -13.39
C LYS A 702 17.42 -13.92 -14.18
N THR A 703 18.71 -14.25 -14.30
CA THR A 703 19.63 -13.51 -15.13
C THR A 703 19.28 -13.75 -16.59
N GLU A 704 19.02 -12.68 -17.32
CA GLU A 704 18.62 -12.73 -18.72
C GLU A 704 19.59 -11.88 -19.55
N GLU A 705 19.91 -12.34 -20.75
CA GLU A 705 20.75 -11.59 -21.69
C GLU A 705 19.96 -11.17 -22.93
N MET A 706 20.18 -9.94 -23.38
CA MET A 706 19.58 -9.39 -24.58
C MET A 706 20.67 -8.76 -25.47
N ILE A 707 20.59 -9.01 -26.78
CA ILE A 707 21.47 -8.41 -27.78
C ILE A 707 20.67 -7.40 -28.60
N ALA A 708 21.19 -6.17 -28.69
CA ALA A 708 20.66 -5.12 -29.57
C ALA A 708 21.67 -4.89 -30.71
N ASP A 709 21.26 -5.18 -31.94
CA ASP A 709 22.11 -5.09 -33.13
C ASP A 709 21.35 -4.48 -34.30
N PHE A 710 21.89 -3.42 -34.89
CA PHE A 710 21.33 -2.74 -36.07
C PHE A 710 22.11 -3.03 -37.36
N ARG A 711 23.14 -3.89 -37.29
CA ARG A 711 23.93 -4.30 -38.46
C ARG A 711 23.07 -5.15 -39.39
N ARG A 712 23.20 -4.94 -40.71
CA ARG A 712 22.41 -5.65 -41.73
C ARG A 712 22.86 -7.11 -41.95
N ASN A 713 24.12 -7.43 -41.65
CA ASN A 713 24.69 -8.76 -41.78
C ASN A 713 25.15 -9.24 -40.39
N THR A 714 24.27 -9.91 -39.66
CA THR A 714 24.57 -10.49 -38.34
C THR A 714 25.24 -11.85 -38.51
N PRO A 715 26.48 -12.07 -38.01
CA PRO A 715 26.96 -13.43 -37.76
C PRO A 715 26.07 -14.08 -36.69
N ALA A 716 25.85 -15.40 -36.79
CA ALA A 716 25.02 -16.12 -35.82
C ALA A 716 25.59 -15.97 -34.39
N PRO A 717 24.74 -15.86 -33.35
CA PRO A 717 25.21 -15.76 -31.97
C PRO A 717 26.02 -17.01 -31.60
N SER A 718 27.22 -16.80 -31.05
CA SER A 718 28.12 -17.83 -30.51
C SER A 718 27.89 -18.09 -29.04
#